data_AF-A0A9X2FWF6-F1
#
_entry.id   AF-A0A9X2FWF6-F1
#
_cell.length_a   1.000
_cell.length_b   1.000
_cell.length_c   1.000
_cell.angle_alpha   90.00
_cell.angle_beta   90.00
_cell.angle_gamma   90.00
#
_symmetry.space_group_name_H-M   'P 1'
#
loop_
_entity.id
_entity.type
_entity.pdbx_description
1 polymer ?
#
loop_
_entity_poly.entity_id
_entity_poly.type
_entity_poly.pdbx_seq_one_letter_code
_entity_poly.pdbx_strand_id
1 'polypeptide(L)'
;MHQWTFNEGLPSNHVNAIAQGPEGFLWIATVSGLTRFDGNEFKNSLAVPEAKKHLLSDDIEHLYFDTSGALWLGTQSGLAKLQFSSEHKLQTFDLSGHQSGERTRIKHISEDTKGRLLIATDRLIYRHTPGTEGFEPLSLSYNGTPIEQVNYIYHGKNWNWLSTDNQGLFVWDGFSSEVFAVNKQNPITEKIPGSLLYSAVHFQNQLWLATEQGLILLDKDLRLKPLPEYLNNIGRVNNLALTQSNSAILLSTTKGLYELRNGKLTQLHNAPATAAIEITRGDVFFLTNNQGVFQIDTPFAPAILASDSNKKQNSASINIPQLMQQVSAAIEDNKGNWWLATELGLLFYDTVNGEISELNHYPDAQFEINKMRLFADQLYLVNNSGALYQYNIINRDWNSLVTSSFSATPDNLNLTPFGHSLWLHTKTEAIEISAFGEVSQKKAISVDNERLDKPPHIDLERVSNTTFIADFTVPFSAAPAELHYRYKLNQAESNWQTLEKSRASLQLSSLPSGSHKLEVQVAYRDDRWSPSAVAHLDVAVPFWKTPIAWTGYILISILCLFSYWLYQRQRQAKMCRDLKQYRRQAQGVLSSRYQCWEWDLESGELIRQNIWDNCPAFPIDGIRLGLSGGKSNVHPEDLKRLKESLEDHLSGESELFECSYRLDNQGNWLWVLDRGKLQTKDEHRTMFGTLSDISSLVSSEERITMLASSITNISDGICIFDRFFRKREVNNAFERISGFSREQVIGQLLTLECYPESFVNQIKRSVIKEGTWRGEITDVKANGDEFLMELTLDAVRDDNGEVSLIVASFSDITERRHTENELRRLSNTDTLTGLPNRSYFQVSHSNLVRKKVSHTLLLFDLDDFKKINDSLGHEIGDELLCQVAERLMDIGRRQDTLYRLGGDEFGLLIEDSVDINLIGDLANQINLKVAEPYFIEQQEIVIGSSIGIVLYPHDGHTSQELLQKADMAMYHAKQRGGNCYQFFSQSMNENAVKRLKLENELRAALKSHNIRVYYQPKIEIHSGHIAGLEALARIESEDGSMINPADFIPLAEETGLIIPLGEEVLRLACRDMKRFMACQGSPKSIAVNLSARQFMQSSLALQIEQILREEGLHPRHVEFEITEGMVMSDPERAITMMENLSDMGVKLALDDFGTGYSSLSYLKRFPMNSLKIDKAFVDDITINDKDRNMVASIIAMAHNLGLKVVAEGVETKAQLQTLKSLKCEYIQGFYFAKPMPADALIEFIEQHNEVAAQV
;
A
#
# COMPACT_ATOMS: atom_id res chain seq x y z
N MET A 1 19.50 7.63 1.82
CA MET A 1 19.16 6.28 2.31
C MET A 1 20.35 5.73 3.07
N HIS A 2 20.13 5.38 4.34
CA HIS A 2 21.17 4.97 5.27
C HIS A 2 20.79 3.61 5.87
N GLN A 3 21.77 2.73 6.09
CA GLN A 3 21.57 1.37 6.57
C GLN A 3 22.27 1.23 7.91
N TRP A 4 21.53 0.89 8.97
CA TRP A 4 22.11 0.60 10.28
C TRP A 4 22.29 -0.89 10.51
N THR A 5 23.49 -1.25 10.97
CA THR A 5 23.88 -2.61 11.33
C THR A 5 24.48 -2.65 12.74
N PHE A 6 24.83 -3.85 13.22
CA PHE A 6 25.49 -4.08 14.51
C PHE A 6 26.74 -3.21 14.69
N ASN A 7 27.49 -2.98 13.61
CA ASN A 7 28.70 -2.15 13.63
C ASN A 7 28.40 -0.66 13.87
N GLU A 8 27.15 -0.23 13.71
CA GLU A 8 26.69 1.16 13.81
C GLU A 8 25.85 1.43 15.07
N GLY A 9 25.74 0.45 15.97
CA GLY A 9 25.14 0.62 17.31
C GLY A 9 23.86 -0.17 17.58
N LEU A 10 23.33 -0.91 16.61
CA LEU A 10 22.24 -1.86 16.84
C LEU A 10 22.70 -3.07 17.69
N PRO A 11 21.91 -3.55 18.67
CA PRO A 11 22.29 -4.71 19.50
C PRO A 11 22.45 -6.02 18.71
N SER A 12 21.75 -6.16 17.58
CA SER A 12 21.85 -7.28 16.66
C SER A 12 21.33 -6.88 15.27
N ASN A 13 21.85 -7.51 14.22
CA ASN A 13 21.33 -7.37 12.86
C ASN A 13 19.96 -8.06 12.68
N HIS A 14 19.54 -8.90 13.64
CA HIS A 14 18.23 -9.54 13.63
C HIS A 14 17.23 -8.70 14.43
N VAL A 15 16.45 -7.91 13.70
CA VAL A 15 15.44 -7.01 14.24
C VAL A 15 14.07 -7.65 14.07
N ASN A 16 13.35 -7.82 15.19
CA ASN A 16 12.06 -8.49 15.24
C ASN A 16 10.90 -7.51 15.05
N ALA A 17 10.98 -6.32 15.66
CA ALA A 17 9.92 -5.32 15.62
C ALA A 17 10.46 -3.90 15.80
N ILE A 18 9.74 -2.92 15.27
CA ILE A 18 10.00 -1.48 15.48
C ILE A 18 8.68 -0.78 15.84
N ALA A 19 8.76 0.28 16.66
CA ALA A 19 7.62 1.12 17.01
C ALA A 19 8.06 2.54 17.38
N GLN A 20 7.30 3.55 16.97
CA GLN A 20 7.52 4.94 17.36
C GLN A 20 6.83 5.25 18.69
N GLY A 21 7.57 5.84 19.63
CA GLY A 21 7.01 6.32 20.89
C GLY A 21 6.39 7.72 20.79
N PRO A 22 5.58 8.15 21.79
CA PRO A 22 4.92 9.46 21.82
C PRO A 22 5.87 10.67 21.70
N GLU A 23 7.11 10.52 22.18
CA GLU A 23 8.16 11.55 22.12
C GLU A 23 8.90 11.59 20.77
N GLY A 24 8.46 10.77 19.79
CA GLY A 24 9.05 10.70 18.46
C GLY A 24 10.36 9.93 18.38
N PHE A 25 10.70 9.14 19.41
CA PHE A 25 11.83 8.21 19.42
C PHE A 25 11.43 6.88 18.79
N LEU A 26 12.37 6.27 18.08
CA LEU A 26 12.17 4.95 17.46
C LEU A 26 12.66 3.87 18.42
N TRP A 27 11.80 2.89 18.70
CA TRP A 27 12.10 1.73 19.54
C TRP A 27 12.27 0.50 18.66
N ILE A 28 13.34 -0.26 18.90
CA ILE A 28 13.76 -1.35 18.02
C ILE A 28 14.02 -2.58 18.89
N ALA A 29 13.20 -3.61 18.69
CA ALA A 29 13.36 -4.92 19.31
C ALA A 29 14.23 -5.80 18.44
N THR A 30 15.29 -6.35 19.03
CA THR A 30 16.19 -7.32 18.41
C THR A 30 16.22 -8.60 19.23
N VAL A 31 16.77 -9.68 18.67
CA VAL A 31 17.03 -10.93 19.42
C VAL A 31 17.90 -10.66 20.66
N SER A 32 18.79 -9.67 20.60
CA SER A 32 19.69 -9.36 21.71
C SER A 32 19.16 -8.26 22.63
N GLY A 33 17.89 -7.85 22.50
CA GLY A 33 17.22 -6.89 23.38
C GLY A 33 16.61 -5.67 22.68
N LEU A 34 16.12 -4.72 23.50
CA LEU A 34 15.43 -3.50 23.09
C LEU A 34 16.38 -2.29 23.07
N THR A 35 16.42 -1.55 21.96
CA THR A 35 17.16 -0.29 21.86
C THR A 35 16.26 0.87 21.45
N ARG A 36 16.67 2.10 21.78
CA ARG A 36 16.00 3.34 21.39
C ARG A 36 16.92 4.18 20.54
N PHE A 37 16.45 4.62 19.37
CA PHE A 37 17.13 5.56 18.49
C PHE A 37 16.52 6.96 18.65
N ASP A 38 17.37 7.95 18.92
CA ASP A 38 16.94 9.33 19.17
C ASP A 38 17.04 10.30 17.97
N GLY A 39 17.58 9.80 16.85
CA GLY A 39 17.84 10.54 15.62
C GLY A 39 19.33 10.69 15.32
N ASN A 40 20.20 10.56 16.33
CA ASN A 40 21.65 10.66 16.15
C ASN A 40 22.38 9.40 16.62
N GLU A 41 21.97 8.78 17.73
CA GLU A 41 22.65 7.62 18.31
C GLU A 41 21.66 6.54 18.79
N PHE A 42 22.12 5.30 18.81
CA PHE A 42 21.42 4.18 19.46
C PHE A 42 21.71 4.18 20.97
N LYS A 43 20.67 4.35 21.78
CA LYS A 43 20.74 4.26 23.24
C LYS A 43 20.36 2.85 23.68
N ASN A 44 21.38 2.01 23.82
CA ASN A 44 21.24 0.62 24.28
C ASN A 44 21.05 0.50 25.81
N SER A 45 21.17 1.58 26.58
CA SER A 45 21.02 1.59 28.03
C SER A 45 19.62 2.04 28.47
N LEU A 46 18.67 1.11 28.48
CA LEU A 46 17.49 1.25 29.31
C LEU A 46 17.93 1.14 30.78
N ALA A 47 17.67 2.16 31.59
CA ALA A 47 17.94 2.18 33.03
C ALA A 47 16.96 1.26 33.79
N VAL A 48 16.98 -0.04 33.47
CA VAL A 48 16.25 -1.08 34.20
C VAL A 48 17.20 -1.63 35.28
N PRO A 49 16.80 -1.71 36.56
CA PRO A 49 17.62 -2.28 37.63
C PRO A 49 18.16 -3.66 37.23
N GLU A 50 19.45 -3.95 37.48
CA GLU A 50 20.10 -5.23 37.12
C GLU A 50 19.28 -6.47 37.52
N ALA A 51 18.59 -6.42 38.66
CA ALA A 51 17.72 -7.49 39.15
C ALA A 51 16.53 -7.83 38.22
N LYS A 52 16.14 -6.93 37.30
CA LYS A 52 15.02 -7.10 36.36
C LYS A 52 15.46 -7.25 34.90
N LYS A 53 16.76 -7.16 34.58
CA LYS A 53 17.26 -7.36 33.20
C LYS A 53 16.98 -8.76 32.66
N HIS A 54 17.04 -9.79 33.51
CA HIS A 54 16.74 -11.18 33.13
C HIS A 54 15.26 -11.43 32.75
N LEU A 55 14.34 -10.51 33.09
CA LEU A 55 12.91 -10.60 32.71
C LEU A 55 12.64 -10.09 31.29
N LEU A 56 13.54 -9.29 30.74
CA LEU A 56 13.58 -8.98 29.31
C LEU A 56 14.32 -10.13 28.63
N SER A 57 13.65 -11.27 28.43
CA SER A 57 14.24 -12.43 27.75
C SER A 57 14.62 -12.11 26.31
N ASP A 58 15.67 -12.76 25.81
CA ASP A 58 16.38 -12.60 24.52
C ASP A 58 15.54 -12.84 23.23
N ASP A 59 14.25 -12.48 23.19
CA ASP A 59 13.46 -12.52 21.95
C ASP A 59 12.14 -11.74 22.12
N ILE A 60 12.21 -10.42 21.95
CA ILE A 60 11.00 -9.58 21.92
C ILE A 60 10.43 -9.66 20.51
N GLU A 61 9.21 -10.19 20.37
CA GLU A 61 8.59 -10.44 19.07
C GLU A 61 7.65 -9.32 18.62
N HIS A 62 7.07 -8.58 19.58
CA HIS A 62 6.11 -7.53 19.28
C HIS A 62 6.29 -6.31 20.19
N LEU A 63 6.21 -5.11 19.61
CA LEU A 63 6.21 -3.83 20.31
C LEU A 63 4.90 -3.10 20.05
N TYR A 64 4.26 -2.55 21.09
CA TYR A 64 3.01 -1.80 20.92
C TYR A 64 2.90 -0.66 21.94
N PHE A 65 2.65 0.57 21.48
CA PHE A 65 2.36 1.69 22.38
C PHE A 65 0.86 1.82 22.57
N ASP A 66 0.41 1.80 23.83
CA ASP A 66 -1.00 2.03 24.14
C ASP A 66 -1.39 3.52 24.09
N THR A 67 -2.69 3.81 24.07
CA THR A 67 -3.21 5.20 24.12
C THR A 67 -2.74 6.02 25.33
N SER A 68 -2.24 5.39 26.39
CA SER A 68 -1.66 6.07 27.56
C SER A 68 -0.16 6.39 27.41
N GLY A 69 0.46 5.98 26.29
CA GLY A 69 1.87 6.16 26.00
C GLY A 69 2.78 5.11 26.66
N ALA A 70 2.24 4.01 27.18
CA ALA A 70 3.04 2.93 27.74
C ALA A 70 3.40 1.88 26.66
N LEU A 71 4.62 1.36 26.74
CA LEU A 71 5.14 0.38 25.78
C LEU A 71 4.86 -1.04 26.26
N TRP A 72 4.04 -1.78 25.52
CA TRP A 72 3.80 -3.20 25.69
C TRP A 72 4.80 -4.02 24.86
N LEU A 73 5.35 -5.04 25.49
CA LEU A 73 6.37 -5.95 24.95
C LEU A 73 5.78 -7.36 24.95
N GLY A 74 5.61 -7.94 23.77
CA GLY A 74 5.30 -9.35 23.59
C GLY A 74 6.58 -10.17 23.49
N THR A 75 6.76 -11.13 24.40
CA THR A 75 7.92 -12.04 24.38
C THR A 75 7.47 -13.50 24.23
N GLN A 76 8.43 -14.40 24.00
CA GLN A 76 8.18 -15.84 24.05
C GLN A 76 7.77 -16.34 25.44
N SER A 77 8.01 -15.55 26.48
CA SER A 77 7.81 -15.93 27.87
C SER A 77 6.63 -15.24 28.55
N GLY A 78 6.00 -14.24 27.92
CA GLY A 78 4.82 -13.56 28.44
C GLY A 78 4.67 -12.13 27.92
N LEU A 79 3.88 -11.33 28.65
CA LEU A 79 3.57 -9.94 28.30
C LEU A 79 4.23 -9.00 29.32
N ALA A 80 4.91 -7.96 28.86
CA ALA A 80 5.44 -6.92 29.73
C ALA A 80 4.94 -5.53 29.33
N LYS A 81 4.81 -4.63 30.30
CA LYS A 81 4.46 -3.22 30.11
C LYS A 81 5.56 -2.36 30.73
N LEU A 82 6.06 -1.42 29.94
CA LEU A 82 7.05 -0.43 30.34
C LEU A 82 6.39 0.95 30.34
N GLN A 83 6.26 1.52 31.54
CA GLN A 83 5.65 2.83 31.72
C GLN A 83 6.73 3.89 31.92
N PHE A 84 6.73 4.89 31.03
CA PHE A 84 7.69 5.99 31.06
C PHE A 84 7.32 6.97 32.18
N SER A 85 8.02 6.88 33.30
CA SER A 85 7.99 7.81 34.43
C SER A 85 9.43 8.02 34.89
N SER A 86 9.68 8.91 35.86
CA SER A 86 11.02 9.23 36.37
C SER A 86 11.84 8.02 36.85
N GLU A 87 11.20 6.85 37.10
CA GLU A 87 11.87 5.60 37.49
C GLU A 87 11.68 4.44 36.48
N HIS A 88 11.05 4.66 35.32
CA HIS A 88 10.69 3.61 34.33
C HIS A 88 10.14 2.31 34.97
N LYS A 89 8.82 2.24 35.17
CA LYS A 89 8.21 1.08 35.85
C LYS A 89 7.96 -0.05 34.86
N LEU A 90 8.74 -1.14 34.97
CA LEU A 90 8.50 -2.41 34.26
C LEU A 90 7.53 -3.30 35.07
N GLN A 91 6.40 -3.65 34.46
CA GLN A 91 5.41 -4.62 34.95
C GLN A 91 5.38 -5.82 34.01
N THR A 92 5.41 -7.03 34.56
CA THR A 92 5.28 -8.29 33.79
C THR A 92 3.97 -8.95 34.16
N PHE A 93 3.28 -9.49 33.16
CA PHE A 93 1.99 -10.16 33.29
C PHE A 93 2.13 -11.60 32.86
N ASP A 94 1.66 -12.50 33.71
CA ASP A 94 1.59 -13.93 33.44
C ASP A 94 0.16 -14.25 32.96
N LEU A 95 0.03 -14.74 31.72
CA LEU A 95 -1.26 -15.05 31.08
C LEU A 95 -1.57 -16.56 31.17
N SER A 96 -0.96 -17.27 32.10
CA SER A 96 -1.22 -18.69 32.32
C SER A 96 -2.65 -18.94 32.83
N GLY A 97 -3.49 -19.52 31.96
CA GLY A 97 -4.77 -20.07 32.36
C GLY A 97 -4.59 -21.25 33.30
N HIS A 98 -4.80 -21.05 34.61
CA HIS A 98 -5.06 -22.05 35.67
C HIS A 98 -4.22 -23.35 35.78
N GLN A 99 -3.15 -23.55 35.00
CA GLN A 99 -2.17 -24.60 35.23
C GLN A 99 -0.76 -24.00 35.29
N SER A 100 -0.21 -24.04 36.51
CA SER A 100 1.10 -23.52 36.87
C SER A 100 2.22 -24.10 36.00
N GLY A 101 2.91 -23.26 35.22
CA GLY A 101 4.26 -23.54 34.72
C GLY A 101 4.49 -23.47 33.20
N GLU A 102 3.45 -23.34 32.37
CA GLU A 102 3.62 -23.23 30.92
C GLU A 102 3.69 -21.77 30.46
N ARG A 103 4.75 -21.42 29.72
CA ARG A 103 4.97 -20.08 29.15
C ARG A 103 4.10 -19.91 27.91
N THR A 104 3.27 -18.87 27.88
CA THR A 104 2.44 -18.49 26.72
C THR A 104 3.17 -17.46 25.86
N ARG A 105 3.40 -17.80 24.59
CA ARG A 105 4.04 -16.91 23.61
C ARG A 105 3.03 -15.88 23.10
N ILE A 106 3.38 -14.60 23.18
CA ILE A 106 2.57 -13.51 22.62
C ILE A 106 2.82 -13.38 21.12
N LYS A 107 1.77 -13.45 20.32
CA LYS A 107 1.84 -13.38 18.86
C LYS A 107 1.54 -11.98 18.32
N HIS A 108 0.52 -11.33 18.88
CA HIS A 108 0.09 -10.02 18.42
C HIS A 108 -0.63 -9.25 19.53
N ILE A 109 -0.48 -7.93 19.54
CA ILE A 109 -1.16 -7.02 20.48
C ILE A 109 -1.89 -5.96 19.65
N SER A 110 -3.17 -5.74 19.93
CA SER A 110 -4.02 -4.77 19.22
C SER A 110 -4.89 -4.01 20.22
N GLU A 111 -5.18 -2.74 19.97
CA GLU A 111 -6.04 -1.90 20.80
C GLU A 111 -7.25 -1.41 20.00
N ASP A 112 -8.43 -1.45 20.59
CA ASP A 112 -9.64 -0.90 19.98
C ASP A 112 -9.81 0.61 20.27
N THR A 113 -10.78 1.23 19.62
CA THR A 113 -11.10 2.67 19.79
C THR A 113 -11.54 3.07 21.20
N LYS A 114 -11.79 2.11 22.09
CA LYS A 114 -12.18 2.31 23.49
C LYS A 114 -11.04 2.00 24.46
N GLY A 115 -9.85 1.72 23.96
CA GLY A 115 -8.65 1.38 24.73
C GLY A 115 -8.59 -0.08 25.19
N ARG A 116 -9.50 -0.95 24.75
CA ARG A 116 -9.48 -2.37 25.11
C ARG A 116 -8.40 -3.07 24.28
N LEU A 117 -7.49 -3.74 24.97
CA LEU A 117 -6.41 -4.49 24.34
C LEU A 117 -6.89 -5.92 24.07
N LEU A 118 -6.65 -6.40 22.85
CA LEU A 118 -6.70 -7.81 22.49
C LEU A 118 -5.28 -8.34 22.33
N ILE A 119 -4.98 -9.40 23.07
CA ILE A 119 -3.68 -10.06 23.06
C ILE A 119 -3.86 -11.46 22.52
N ALA A 120 -3.27 -11.72 21.37
CA ALA A 120 -3.27 -13.03 20.75
C ALA A 120 -2.10 -13.85 21.30
N THR A 121 -2.40 -15.06 21.80
CA THR A 121 -1.37 -16.04 22.15
C THR A 121 -1.43 -17.24 21.20
N ASP A 122 -0.47 -18.15 21.36
CA ASP A 122 -0.47 -19.47 20.72
C ASP A 122 -1.71 -20.33 21.04
N ARG A 123 -2.50 -19.99 22.06
CA ARG A 123 -3.69 -20.74 22.48
C ARG A 123 -4.97 -19.93 22.45
N LEU A 124 -5.03 -18.81 23.17
CA LEU A 124 -6.25 -18.05 23.43
C LEU A 124 -6.05 -16.57 23.09
N ILE A 125 -7.16 -15.87 22.88
CA ILE A 125 -7.16 -14.41 22.82
C ILE A 125 -7.54 -13.90 24.20
N TYR A 126 -6.76 -12.97 24.75
CA TYR A 126 -7.08 -12.27 25.98
C TYR A 126 -7.59 -10.87 25.69
N ARG A 127 -8.60 -10.44 26.43
CA ARG A 127 -9.11 -9.08 26.42
C ARG A 127 -8.73 -8.38 27.73
N HIS A 128 -8.14 -7.20 27.61
CA HIS A 128 -7.86 -6.32 28.74
C HIS A 128 -8.62 -5.02 28.58
N THR A 129 -9.42 -4.68 29.57
CA THR A 129 -10.21 -3.44 29.60
C THR A 129 -9.46 -2.37 30.38
N PRO A 130 -9.39 -1.12 29.91
CA PRO A 130 -8.79 -0.03 30.68
C PRO A 130 -9.39 0.07 32.08
N GLY A 131 -8.53 0.07 33.10
CA GLY A 131 -8.93 0.20 34.50
C GLY A 131 -9.15 -1.11 35.26
N THR A 132 -9.09 -2.27 34.59
CA THR A 132 -9.07 -3.59 35.26
C THR A 132 -7.65 -4.14 35.30
N GLU A 133 -7.20 -4.72 36.42
CA GLU A 133 -5.87 -5.38 36.49
C GLU A 133 -5.85 -6.76 35.81
N GLY A 134 -7.02 -7.34 35.49
CA GLY A 134 -7.14 -8.70 34.96
C GLY A 134 -7.24 -8.78 33.44
N PHE A 135 -6.77 -9.90 32.89
CA PHE A 135 -6.95 -10.31 31.49
C PHE A 135 -8.05 -11.37 31.42
N GLU A 136 -9.07 -11.13 30.59
CA GLU A 136 -10.17 -12.07 30.37
C GLU A 136 -9.87 -12.97 29.16
N PRO A 137 -9.82 -14.30 29.30
CA PRO A 137 -9.72 -15.19 28.14
C PRO A 137 -11.03 -15.19 27.34
N LEU A 138 -10.93 -15.05 26.02
CA LEU A 138 -12.04 -15.14 25.08
C LEU A 138 -12.08 -16.55 24.46
N SER A 139 -13.16 -17.29 24.72
CA SER A 139 -13.43 -18.58 24.08
C SER A 139 -14.21 -18.38 22.78
N LEU A 140 -13.51 -17.99 21.71
CA LEU A 140 -14.09 -17.86 20.38
C LEU A 140 -14.17 -19.22 19.68
N SER A 141 -15.25 -19.47 18.95
CA SER A 141 -15.46 -20.71 18.21
C SER A 141 -16.08 -20.47 16.84
N TYR A 142 -15.80 -21.37 15.90
CA TYR A 142 -16.44 -21.45 14.59
C TYR A 142 -17.13 -22.82 14.48
N ASN A 143 -18.45 -22.84 14.26
CA ASN A 143 -19.26 -24.07 14.21
C ASN A 143 -19.01 -25.03 15.40
N GLY A 144 -18.80 -24.49 16.60
CA GLY A 144 -18.52 -25.28 17.82
C GLY A 144 -17.08 -25.75 17.98
N THR A 145 -16.17 -25.46 17.04
CA THR A 145 -14.73 -25.70 17.20
C THR A 145 -14.02 -24.44 17.72
N PRO A 146 -13.24 -24.51 18.81
CA PRO A 146 -12.54 -23.34 19.35
C PRO A 146 -11.46 -22.87 18.38
N ILE A 147 -11.26 -21.56 18.36
CA ILE A 147 -10.22 -20.94 17.55
C ILE A 147 -8.96 -20.78 18.38
N GLU A 148 -7.86 -21.35 17.86
CA GLU A 148 -6.55 -21.37 18.50
C GLU A 148 -5.49 -20.79 17.55
N GLN A 149 -4.32 -20.43 18.08
CA GLN A 149 -3.16 -19.97 17.30
C GLN A 149 -3.45 -18.73 16.43
N VAL A 150 -4.07 -17.71 17.04
CA VAL A 150 -4.33 -16.44 16.38
C VAL A 150 -3.01 -15.66 16.31
N ASN A 151 -2.57 -15.37 15.10
CA ASN A 151 -1.27 -14.73 14.86
C ASN A 151 -1.35 -13.26 14.47
N TYR A 152 -2.52 -12.78 14.05
CA TYR A 152 -2.72 -11.38 13.70
C TYR A 152 -4.16 -10.94 14.00
N ILE A 153 -4.30 -9.74 14.57
CA ILE A 153 -5.60 -9.14 14.92
C ILE A 153 -5.68 -7.73 14.36
N TYR A 154 -6.61 -7.52 13.42
CA TYR A 154 -6.93 -6.19 12.91
C TYR A 154 -8.29 -5.71 13.41
N HIS A 155 -8.28 -4.55 14.09
CA HIS A 155 -9.49 -3.88 14.54
C HIS A 155 -10.08 -3.02 13.41
N GLY A 156 -11.11 -3.54 12.74
CA GLY A 156 -11.92 -2.76 11.80
C GLY A 156 -12.98 -1.90 12.52
N LYS A 157 -13.63 -0.98 11.79
CA LYS A 157 -14.67 -0.10 12.36
C LYS A 157 -15.83 -0.86 13.02
N ASN A 158 -16.29 -1.95 12.39
CA ASN A 158 -17.44 -2.74 12.83
C ASN A 158 -17.10 -4.21 13.13
N TRP A 159 -15.99 -4.72 12.59
CA TRP A 159 -15.61 -6.13 12.65
C TRP A 159 -14.11 -6.27 12.95
N ASN A 160 -13.77 -7.23 13.81
CA ASN A 160 -12.41 -7.62 14.13
C ASN A 160 -12.00 -8.76 13.21
N TRP A 161 -10.85 -8.63 12.55
CA TRP A 161 -10.32 -9.64 11.64
C TRP A 161 -9.24 -10.44 12.38
N LEU A 162 -9.39 -11.76 12.38
CA LEU A 162 -8.55 -12.71 13.12
C LEU A 162 -7.91 -13.67 12.13
N SER A 163 -6.58 -13.65 12.05
CA SER A 163 -5.82 -14.63 11.28
C SER A 163 -5.28 -15.72 12.18
N THR A 164 -5.42 -16.97 11.76
CA THR A 164 -4.86 -18.13 12.47
C THR A 164 -3.89 -18.90 11.60
N ASP A 165 -2.87 -19.51 12.19
CA ASP A 165 -1.86 -20.27 11.42
C ASP A 165 -2.45 -21.44 10.63
N ASN A 166 -3.46 -22.12 11.20
CA ASN A 166 -3.93 -23.42 10.71
C ASN A 166 -5.43 -23.46 10.38
N GLN A 167 -6.24 -22.54 10.91
CA GLN A 167 -7.70 -22.58 10.77
C GLN A 167 -8.25 -21.56 9.75
N GLY A 168 -7.43 -20.60 9.30
CA GLY A 168 -7.78 -19.59 8.31
C GLY A 168 -8.07 -18.20 8.87
N LEU A 169 -8.73 -17.39 8.05
CA LEU A 169 -9.11 -16.00 8.31
C LEU A 169 -10.58 -15.91 8.74
N PHE A 170 -10.82 -15.23 9.86
CA PHE A 170 -12.13 -15.06 10.47
C PHE A 170 -12.47 -13.60 10.72
N VAL A 171 -13.76 -13.29 10.75
CA VAL A 171 -14.29 -12.00 11.22
C VAL A 171 -15.17 -12.18 12.45
N TRP A 172 -15.06 -11.25 13.38
CA TRP A 172 -15.69 -11.30 14.69
C TRP A 172 -16.33 -9.96 15.05
N ASP A 173 -17.53 -9.98 15.62
CA ASP A 173 -18.29 -8.77 15.99
C ASP A 173 -17.77 -8.04 17.25
N GLY A 174 -16.85 -8.67 17.99
CA GLY A 174 -16.26 -8.11 19.22
C GLY A 174 -17.04 -8.41 20.51
N PHE A 175 -18.16 -9.14 20.45
CA PHE A 175 -18.99 -9.44 21.62
C PHE A 175 -19.54 -10.87 21.68
N SER A 176 -19.80 -11.54 20.55
CA SER A 176 -20.27 -12.93 20.54
C SER A 176 -19.11 -13.92 20.75
N SER A 177 -19.43 -15.15 21.12
CA SER A 177 -18.46 -16.26 21.19
C SER A 177 -18.29 -16.99 19.85
N GLU A 178 -18.98 -16.53 18.81
CA GLU A 178 -18.96 -17.12 17.47
C GLU A 178 -18.24 -16.19 16.49
N VAL A 179 -17.48 -16.76 15.58
CA VAL A 179 -16.83 -16.00 14.50
C VAL A 179 -17.26 -16.55 13.14
N PHE A 180 -17.02 -15.80 12.08
CA PHE A 180 -17.38 -16.21 10.72
C PHE A 180 -16.14 -16.38 9.85
N ALA A 181 -15.99 -17.54 9.22
CA ALA A 181 -14.90 -17.81 8.28
C ALA A 181 -15.09 -17.04 6.97
N VAL A 182 -14.08 -16.30 6.55
CA VAL A 182 -14.18 -15.37 5.40
C VAL A 182 -14.08 -16.10 4.06
N ASN A 183 -13.39 -17.24 4.02
CA ASN A 183 -13.20 -18.09 2.84
C ASN A 183 -14.39 -19.02 2.53
N LYS A 184 -15.45 -18.98 3.35
CA LYS A 184 -16.70 -19.72 3.17
C LYS A 184 -17.85 -18.74 2.98
N GLN A 185 -19.03 -19.26 2.66
CA GLN A 185 -20.23 -18.46 2.55
C GLN A 185 -20.50 -17.82 3.93
N ASN A 186 -20.38 -16.50 4.00
CA ASN A 186 -20.47 -15.75 5.24
C ASN A 186 -21.40 -14.53 5.05
N PRO A 187 -22.07 -14.05 6.11
CA PRO A 187 -23.08 -13.01 6.00
C PRO A 187 -22.52 -11.58 5.89
N ILE A 188 -21.19 -11.40 5.95
CA ILE A 188 -20.54 -10.09 6.15
C ILE A 188 -19.81 -9.64 4.88
N THR A 189 -19.15 -10.56 4.17
CA THR A 189 -18.34 -10.27 2.99
C THR A 189 -18.56 -11.36 1.93
N GLU A 190 -18.25 -11.05 0.67
CA GLU A 190 -18.10 -12.08 -0.36
C GLU A 190 -16.94 -13.03 0.00
N LYS A 191 -16.91 -14.21 -0.62
CA LYS A 191 -15.86 -15.22 -0.38
C LYS A 191 -14.49 -14.63 -0.73
N ILE A 192 -13.67 -14.37 0.28
CA ILE A 192 -12.32 -13.83 0.08
C ILE A 192 -11.34 -14.99 -0.16
N PRO A 193 -10.51 -14.93 -1.21
CA PRO A 193 -9.45 -15.90 -1.44
C PRO A 193 -8.33 -15.73 -0.40
N GLY A 194 -7.88 -16.82 0.21
CA GLY A 194 -6.82 -16.80 1.23
C GLY A 194 -7.28 -17.25 2.61
N SER A 195 -6.29 -17.50 3.47
CA SER A 195 -6.40 -18.14 4.78
C SER A 195 -5.56 -17.42 5.83
N LEU A 196 -4.54 -16.66 5.43
CA LEU A 196 -3.66 -15.90 6.32
C LEU A 196 -3.72 -14.40 5.98
N LEU A 197 -3.85 -13.57 7.01
CA LEU A 197 -3.76 -12.12 6.91
C LEU A 197 -2.49 -11.65 7.60
N TYR A 198 -1.61 -10.99 6.83
CA TYR A 198 -0.34 -10.43 7.34
C TYR A 198 -0.48 -8.98 7.80
N SER A 199 -1.26 -8.18 7.08
CA SER A 199 -1.48 -6.77 7.41
C SER A 199 -2.78 -6.27 6.80
N ALA A 200 -3.41 -5.29 7.44
CA ALA A 200 -4.64 -4.68 6.97
C ALA A 200 -4.66 -3.16 7.24
N VAL A 201 -5.11 -2.38 6.27
CA VAL A 201 -5.14 -0.92 6.33
C VAL A 201 -6.40 -0.38 5.68
N HIS A 202 -7.02 0.63 6.29
CA HIS A 202 -8.16 1.33 5.71
C HIS A 202 -7.70 2.63 5.02
N PHE A 203 -7.83 2.72 3.71
CA PHE A 203 -7.37 3.84 2.88
C PHE A 203 -8.46 4.24 1.87
N GLN A 204 -8.82 5.54 1.81
CA GLN A 204 -9.82 6.08 0.87
C GLN A 204 -11.17 5.32 0.86
N ASN A 205 -11.73 5.02 2.04
CA ASN A 205 -12.96 4.22 2.19
C ASN A 205 -12.89 2.80 1.59
N GLN A 206 -11.69 2.24 1.51
CA GLN A 206 -11.44 0.87 1.07
C GLN A 206 -10.57 0.17 2.12
N LEU A 207 -10.84 -1.11 2.36
CA LEU A 207 -10.05 -1.95 3.24
C LEU A 207 -9.07 -2.77 2.39
N TRP A 208 -7.79 -2.52 2.60
CA TRP A 208 -6.67 -3.17 1.94
C TRP A 208 -6.15 -4.27 2.86
N LEU A 209 -6.18 -5.51 2.38
CA LEU A 209 -5.73 -6.69 3.11
C LEU A 209 -4.51 -7.28 2.40
N ALA A 210 -3.44 -7.58 3.13
CA ALA A 210 -2.30 -8.34 2.62
C ALA A 210 -2.40 -9.78 3.11
N THR A 211 -2.57 -10.72 2.18
CA THR A 211 -2.77 -12.16 2.45
C THR A 211 -1.66 -13.01 1.82
N GLU A 212 -1.65 -14.32 2.07
CA GLU A 212 -0.72 -15.25 1.40
C GLU A 212 -0.91 -15.33 -0.11
N GLN A 213 -2.10 -15.00 -0.62
CA GLN A 213 -2.38 -14.95 -2.05
C GLN A 213 -2.09 -13.58 -2.67
N GLY A 214 -1.68 -12.61 -1.86
CA GLY A 214 -1.34 -11.25 -2.29
C GLY A 214 -2.21 -10.19 -1.62
N LEU A 215 -2.20 -9.00 -2.21
CA LEU A 215 -3.07 -7.92 -1.78
C LEU A 215 -4.53 -8.25 -2.12
N ILE A 216 -5.49 -7.78 -1.34
CA ILE A 216 -6.93 -7.89 -1.57
C ILE A 216 -7.54 -6.54 -1.23
N LEU A 217 -8.45 -6.06 -2.07
CA LEU A 217 -9.12 -4.79 -1.91
C LEU A 217 -10.61 -5.01 -1.65
N LEU A 218 -11.12 -4.45 -0.56
CA LEU A 218 -12.54 -4.44 -0.24
C LEU A 218 -13.06 -3.00 -0.26
N ASP A 219 -14.26 -2.80 -0.80
CA ASP A 219 -14.91 -1.49 -0.78
C ASP A 219 -15.58 -1.19 0.58
N LYS A 220 -16.30 -0.05 0.63
CA LYS A 220 -17.02 0.40 1.84
C LYS A 220 -18.06 -0.60 2.34
N ASP A 221 -18.59 -1.44 1.45
CA ASP A 221 -19.63 -2.44 1.73
C ASP A 221 -19.01 -3.84 1.90
N LEU A 222 -17.68 -3.91 2.04
CA LEU A 222 -16.87 -5.14 2.16
C LEU A 222 -17.02 -6.09 0.97
N ARG A 223 -17.33 -5.55 -0.22
CA ARG A 223 -17.35 -6.32 -1.48
C ARG A 223 -15.99 -6.31 -2.14
N LEU A 224 -15.69 -7.40 -2.84
CA LEU A 224 -14.38 -7.63 -3.41
C LEU A 224 -14.17 -6.73 -4.62
N LYS A 225 -13.17 -5.84 -4.54
CA LYS A 225 -12.76 -4.99 -5.66
C LYS A 225 -11.55 -5.59 -6.36
N PRO A 226 -11.54 -5.56 -7.70
CA PRO A 226 -10.35 -5.96 -8.43
C PRO A 226 -9.21 -5.00 -8.10
N LEU A 227 -8.03 -5.55 -7.82
CA LEU A 227 -6.85 -4.74 -7.59
C LEU A 227 -6.45 -4.02 -8.87
N PRO A 228 -6.05 -2.74 -8.76
CA PRO A 228 -5.36 -2.06 -9.84
C PRO A 228 -4.11 -2.84 -10.20
N GLU A 229 -3.92 -3.05 -11.49
CA GLU A 229 -2.86 -3.94 -11.92
C GLU A 229 -1.49 -3.53 -11.42
N TYR A 230 -1.23 -2.22 -11.23
CA TYR A 230 0.04 -1.67 -10.69
C TYR A 230 0.61 -2.44 -9.51
N LEU A 231 -0.23 -3.17 -8.79
CA LEU A 231 0.07 -3.92 -7.59
C LEU A 231 0.30 -5.44 -7.82
N ASN A 232 -0.01 -6.01 -8.98
CA ASN A 232 0.13 -7.47 -9.20
C ASN A 232 1.59 -7.94 -9.28
N ASN A 233 2.53 -7.05 -9.60
CA ASN A 233 3.94 -7.40 -9.85
C ASN A 233 4.88 -7.13 -8.67
N ILE A 234 4.37 -6.54 -7.59
CA ILE A 234 5.17 -6.11 -6.44
C ILE A 234 5.71 -7.27 -5.60
N GLY A 235 5.30 -8.52 -5.91
CA GLY A 235 5.66 -9.71 -5.13
C GLY A 235 4.71 -9.91 -3.95
N ARG A 236 5.01 -10.88 -3.09
CA ARG A 236 4.21 -11.11 -1.88
C ARG A 236 4.37 -9.91 -0.94
N VAL A 237 3.25 -9.31 -0.57
CA VAL A 237 3.19 -8.17 0.34
C VAL A 237 3.25 -8.69 1.77
N ASN A 238 4.26 -8.27 2.50
CA ASN A 238 4.52 -8.70 3.87
C ASN A 238 3.87 -7.74 4.88
N ASN A 239 3.87 -6.43 4.60
CA ASN A 239 3.22 -5.43 5.46
C ASN A 239 2.72 -4.21 4.64
N LEU A 240 1.77 -3.49 5.21
CA LEU A 240 1.13 -2.27 4.73
C LEU A 240 1.20 -1.19 5.81
N ALA A 241 1.64 0.01 5.46
CA ALA A 241 1.63 1.17 6.35
C ALA A 241 1.06 2.40 5.64
N LEU A 242 0.46 3.33 6.38
CA LEU A 242 0.00 4.61 5.82
C LEU A 242 1.07 5.69 6.00
N THR A 243 1.18 6.61 5.03
CA THR A 243 1.95 7.83 5.23
C THR A 243 1.33 8.74 6.28
N GLN A 244 2.11 9.59 6.97
CA GLN A 244 1.60 10.46 8.05
C GLN A 244 0.40 11.36 7.64
N SER A 245 0.27 11.68 6.35
CA SER A 245 -0.87 12.44 5.80
C SER A 245 -2.04 11.57 5.34
N ASN A 246 -1.96 10.26 5.53
CA ASN A 246 -2.86 9.25 4.95
C ASN A 246 -3.08 9.44 3.44
N SER A 247 -2.08 9.98 2.73
CA SER A 247 -2.17 10.29 1.30
C SER A 247 -1.57 9.19 0.42
N ALA A 248 -0.84 8.25 1.02
CA ALA A 248 -0.23 7.12 0.33
C ALA A 248 -0.14 5.88 1.24
N ILE A 249 -0.08 4.70 0.62
CA ILE A 249 0.18 3.41 1.29
C ILE A 249 1.61 2.98 0.97
N LEU A 250 2.39 2.64 1.99
CA LEU A 250 3.67 1.95 1.84
C LEU A 250 3.44 0.43 1.86
N LEU A 251 4.06 -0.26 0.92
CA LEU A 251 3.95 -1.69 0.66
C LEU A 251 5.34 -2.31 0.83
N SER A 252 5.54 -3.12 1.87
CA SER A 252 6.75 -3.95 1.96
C SER A 252 6.50 -5.27 1.28
N THR A 253 7.44 -5.67 0.43
CA THR A 253 7.31 -6.91 -0.34
C THR A 253 8.62 -7.67 -0.38
N THR A 254 8.55 -8.92 -0.84
CA THR A 254 9.74 -9.74 -1.12
C THR A 254 10.63 -9.21 -2.25
N LYS A 255 10.24 -8.11 -2.93
CA LYS A 255 11.00 -7.50 -4.04
C LYS A 255 11.48 -6.08 -3.74
N GLY A 256 11.03 -5.47 -2.65
CA GLY A 256 11.31 -4.07 -2.40
C GLY A 256 10.32 -3.39 -1.47
N LEU A 257 10.55 -2.10 -1.27
CA LEU A 257 9.61 -1.18 -0.64
C LEU A 257 8.97 -0.32 -1.73
N TYR A 258 7.64 -0.27 -1.76
CA TYR A 258 6.88 0.53 -2.71
C TYR A 258 5.99 1.56 -1.99
N GLU A 259 5.78 2.72 -2.59
CA GLU A 259 4.80 3.72 -2.18
C GLU A 259 3.68 3.79 -3.21
N LEU A 260 2.43 3.76 -2.76
CA LEU A 260 1.24 3.92 -3.56
C LEU A 260 0.58 5.25 -3.23
N ARG A 261 0.69 6.24 -4.13
CA ARG A 261 0.13 7.59 -3.98
C ARG A 261 -0.73 7.93 -5.18
N ASN A 262 -2.00 8.31 -4.97
CA ASN A 262 -2.94 8.72 -6.04
C ASN A 262 -3.00 7.73 -7.23
N GLY A 263 -2.96 6.43 -6.96
CA GLY A 263 -2.99 5.40 -7.99
C GLY A 263 -1.68 5.20 -8.76
N LYS A 264 -0.59 5.88 -8.36
CA LYS A 264 0.76 5.66 -8.89
C LYS A 264 1.59 4.90 -7.87
N LEU A 265 2.18 3.80 -8.32
CA LEU A 265 3.13 3.00 -7.55
C LEU A 265 4.56 3.44 -7.87
N THR A 266 5.33 3.82 -6.85
CA THR A 266 6.74 4.18 -6.92
C THR A 266 7.55 3.18 -6.11
N GLN A 267 8.58 2.57 -6.70
CA GLN A 267 9.51 1.74 -5.95
C GLN A 267 10.50 2.66 -5.23
N LEU A 268 10.48 2.63 -3.90
CA LEU A 268 11.40 3.40 -3.05
C LEU A 268 12.72 2.64 -2.84
N HIS A 269 12.67 1.32 -2.79
CA HIS A 269 13.85 0.49 -2.59
C HIS A 269 13.71 -0.94 -3.17
N ASN A 270 14.83 -1.60 -3.42
CA ASN A 270 14.90 -2.90 -4.08
C ASN A 270 15.21 -4.08 -3.14
N ALA A 271 15.57 -3.83 -1.87
CA ALA A 271 15.81 -4.91 -0.91
C ALA A 271 14.47 -5.49 -0.39
N PRO A 272 14.39 -6.82 -0.22
CA PRO A 272 13.20 -7.49 0.31
C PRO A 272 12.90 -7.03 1.75
N ALA A 273 11.77 -6.37 1.93
CA ALA A 273 11.32 -5.83 3.21
C ALA A 273 10.35 -6.82 3.88
N THR A 274 10.61 -7.21 5.12
CA THR A 274 10.13 -8.50 5.62
C THR A 274 9.05 -8.45 6.69
N ALA A 275 8.93 -7.38 7.49
CA ALA A 275 7.85 -7.35 8.49
C ALA A 275 7.39 -6.00 9.06
N ALA A 276 8.16 -4.92 9.06
CA ALA A 276 7.73 -3.67 9.71
C ALA A 276 8.18 -2.41 8.95
N ILE A 277 7.29 -1.43 8.89
CA ILE A 277 7.51 -0.10 8.31
C ILE A 277 7.04 0.94 9.34
N GLU A 278 7.89 1.88 9.69
CA GLU A 278 7.55 2.99 10.59
C GLU A 278 7.96 4.33 9.96
N ILE A 279 7.11 5.36 10.07
CA ILE A 279 7.40 6.68 9.50
C ILE A 279 7.63 7.67 10.64
N THR A 280 8.86 8.14 10.76
CA THR A 280 9.28 9.01 11.87
C THR A 280 9.87 10.29 11.29
N ARG A 281 9.33 11.46 11.70
CA ARG A 281 9.86 12.78 11.31
C ARG A 281 9.98 13.03 9.79
N GLY A 282 9.19 12.34 8.97
CA GLY A 282 9.24 12.44 7.50
C GLY A 282 10.12 11.37 6.83
N ASP A 283 10.89 10.60 7.60
CA ASP A 283 11.71 9.52 7.07
C ASP A 283 11.00 8.18 7.21
N VAL A 284 11.22 7.31 6.22
CA VAL A 284 10.64 5.96 6.19
C VAL A 284 11.67 4.96 6.69
N PHE A 285 11.34 4.27 7.77
CA PHE A 285 12.15 3.19 8.35
C PHE A 285 11.53 1.84 8.00
N PHE A 286 12.34 0.90 7.51
CA PHE A 286 11.86 -0.46 7.23
C PHE A 286 12.89 -1.54 7.57
N LEU A 287 12.39 -2.73 7.85
CA LEU A 287 13.19 -3.90 8.21
C LEU A 287 13.40 -4.84 7.02
N THR A 288 14.58 -5.45 6.97
CA THR A 288 14.99 -6.46 5.99
C THR A 288 15.48 -7.72 6.70
N ASN A 289 15.37 -8.89 6.05
CA ASN A 289 15.80 -10.14 6.65
C ASN A 289 17.32 -10.16 6.88
N ASN A 290 17.74 -10.04 8.15
CA ASN A 290 19.14 -10.10 8.62
C ASN A 290 20.08 -9.02 8.06
N GLN A 291 19.57 -7.98 7.40
CA GLN A 291 20.38 -6.90 6.84
C GLN A 291 20.24 -5.57 7.61
N GLY A 292 19.48 -5.57 8.72
CA GLY A 292 19.35 -4.42 9.61
C GLY A 292 18.18 -3.48 9.29
N VAL A 293 18.26 -2.25 9.78
CA VAL A 293 17.23 -1.21 9.65
C VAL A 293 17.66 -0.21 8.58
N PHE A 294 16.76 0.11 7.65
CA PHE A 294 17.03 1.06 6.57
C PHE A 294 16.20 2.33 6.75
N GLN A 295 16.82 3.50 6.53
CA GLN A 295 16.19 4.82 6.51
C GLN A 295 16.14 5.36 5.09
N ILE A 296 14.98 5.82 4.64
CA ILE A 296 14.81 6.58 3.39
C ILE A 296 14.48 8.03 3.71
N ASP A 297 15.41 8.92 3.36
CA ASP A 297 15.22 10.37 3.45
C ASP A 297 14.21 10.79 2.39
N THR A 298 13.00 11.21 2.78
CA THR A 298 12.01 11.68 1.81
C THR A 298 12.01 13.21 1.71
N PRO A 299 11.83 13.79 0.50
CA PRO A 299 11.83 15.25 0.30
C PRO A 299 10.59 15.96 0.86
N PHE A 300 9.77 15.29 1.69
CA PHE A 300 8.49 15.79 2.19
C PHE A 300 8.56 16.48 3.56
N ALA A 301 9.73 17.03 3.93
CA ALA A 301 9.77 18.07 4.95
C ALA A 301 9.08 19.35 4.41
N PRO A 302 8.31 20.10 5.22
CA PRO A 302 7.44 21.17 4.74
C PRO A 302 8.19 22.24 3.94
N ALA A 303 7.56 22.67 2.85
CA ALA A 303 8.04 23.67 1.90
C ALA A 303 8.59 24.96 2.57
N ILE A 304 9.91 25.11 2.62
CA ILE A 304 10.71 26.33 2.41
C ILE A 304 12.09 25.80 2.00
N LEU A 305 12.36 25.75 0.69
CA LEU A 305 13.68 25.61 0.00
C LEU A 305 13.52 25.11 -1.46
N ALA A 306 12.29 25.01 -1.97
CA ALA A 306 12.03 24.88 -3.40
C ALA A 306 12.11 26.26 -4.11
N SER A 307 13.32 26.67 -4.45
CA SER A 307 13.63 27.54 -5.60
C SER A 307 15.03 27.14 -6.04
N ASP A 308 15.24 26.40 -7.13
CA ASP A 308 14.92 26.82 -8.48
C ASP A 308 14.37 25.67 -9.33
N SER A 309 13.05 25.71 -9.53
CA SER A 309 12.40 25.06 -10.66
C SER A 309 12.63 25.90 -11.91
N ASN A 310 13.80 25.78 -12.55
CA ASN A 310 13.98 26.19 -13.95
C ASN A 310 15.29 25.68 -14.54
N LYS A 311 15.36 24.38 -14.82
CA LYS A 311 16.06 23.85 -15.99
C LYS A 311 15.35 22.58 -16.45
N LYS A 312 14.42 22.76 -17.39
CA LYS A 312 14.15 21.73 -18.40
C LYS A 312 15.49 21.35 -19.02
N GLN A 313 15.94 20.12 -18.86
CA GLN A 313 16.86 19.52 -19.81
C GLN A 313 16.70 18.01 -19.82
N ASN A 314 16.20 17.55 -20.96
CA ASN A 314 16.46 16.29 -21.63
C ASN A 314 16.96 15.15 -20.75
N SER A 315 16.20 14.06 -20.76
CA SER A 315 16.71 12.69 -20.66
C SER A 315 17.68 12.41 -21.82
N ALA A 316 18.81 13.09 -21.85
CA ALA A 316 20.04 12.49 -22.33
C ALA A 316 20.50 11.62 -21.18
N SER A 317 20.72 10.33 -21.47
CA SER A 317 21.54 9.46 -20.66
C SER A 317 22.70 10.26 -20.06
N ILE A 318 22.66 10.53 -18.75
CA ILE A 318 23.88 10.86 -18.03
C ILE A 318 24.71 9.59 -18.21
N ASN A 319 25.66 9.63 -19.14
CA ASN A 319 26.72 8.63 -19.21
C ASN A 319 27.46 8.75 -17.89
N ILE A 320 27.00 7.98 -16.90
CA ILE A 320 27.80 7.64 -15.73
C ILE A 320 29.08 7.06 -16.32
N PRO A 321 30.25 7.72 -16.17
CA PRO A 321 31.49 7.19 -16.72
C PRO A 321 31.67 5.77 -16.22
N GLN A 322 32.13 4.86 -17.08
CA GLN A 322 32.27 3.44 -16.77
C GLN A 322 33.13 3.20 -15.50
N LEU A 323 33.97 4.18 -15.14
CA LEU A 323 34.78 4.24 -13.92
C LEU A 323 33.98 4.36 -12.60
N MET A 324 32.75 4.89 -12.63
CA MET A 324 31.98 5.12 -11.39
C MET A 324 31.44 3.83 -10.76
N GLN A 325 31.62 2.67 -11.41
CA GLN A 325 31.15 1.38 -10.90
C GLN A 325 32.09 0.76 -9.83
N GLN A 326 33.33 1.25 -9.68
CA GLN A 326 34.31 0.72 -8.72
C GLN A 326 35.16 1.85 -8.11
N VAL A 327 34.58 2.59 -7.17
CA VAL A 327 35.29 3.59 -6.36
C VAL A 327 35.99 2.87 -5.20
N SER A 328 37.33 2.94 -5.14
CA SER A 328 38.13 2.31 -4.09
C SER A 328 38.30 3.22 -2.86
N ALA A 329 38.32 4.54 -3.05
CA ALA A 329 38.39 5.52 -1.97
C ALA A 329 37.75 6.85 -2.38
N ALA A 330 37.23 7.61 -1.43
CA ALA A 330 36.62 8.93 -1.66
C ALA A 330 37.04 9.91 -0.55
N ILE A 331 37.27 11.18 -0.91
CA ILE A 331 37.58 12.23 0.06
C ILE A 331 37.00 13.57 -0.37
N GLU A 332 36.43 14.31 0.59
CA GLU A 332 35.86 15.63 0.39
C GLU A 332 36.92 16.71 0.66
N ASP A 333 36.97 17.76 -0.16
CA ASP A 333 37.83 18.92 0.06
C ASP A 333 37.15 19.99 0.93
N ASN A 334 37.94 20.97 1.39
CA ASN A 334 37.44 22.05 2.26
C ASN A 334 36.40 22.98 1.59
N LYS A 335 36.14 22.82 0.29
CA LYS A 335 35.13 23.58 -0.47
C LYS A 335 33.87 22.74 -0.75
N GLY A 336 33.81 21.51 -0.25
CA GLY A 336 32.69 20.58 -0.41
C GLY A 336 32.71 19.81 -1.73
N ASN A 337 33.82 19.83 -2.49
CA ASN A 337 33.96 19.02 -3.70
C ASN A 337 34.46 17.62 -3.36
N TRP A 338 34.13 16.65 -4.21
CA TRP A 338 34.48 15.25 -3.96
C TRP A 338 35.58 14.76 -4.90
N TRP A 339 36.57 14.07 -4.33
CA TRP A 339 37.62 13.40 -5.06
C TRP A 339 37.46 11.89 -4.90
N LEU A 340 37.31 11.16 -6.01
CA LEU A 340 37.02 9.73 -6.04
C LEU A 340 38.17 8.99 -6.73
N ALA A 341 38.79 8.05 -6.03
CA ALA A 341 39.75 7.11 -6.59
C ALA A 341 39.01 5.89 -7.13
N THR A 342 39.34 5.48 -8.34
CA THR A 342 38.79 4.30 -9.02
C THR A 342 39.93 3.43 -9.52
N GLU A 343 39.64 2.17 -9.88
CA GLU A 343 40.65 1.24 -10.42
C GLU A 343 41.35 1.76 -11.71
N LEU A 344 40.73 2.73 -12.40
CA LEU A 344 41.19 3.26 -13.69
C LEU A 344 41.70 4.72 -13.62
N GLY A 345 41.56 5.42 -12.49
CA GLY A 345 41.98 6.81 -12.37
C GLY A 345 41.34 7.60 -11.23
N LEU A 346 41.60 8.92 -11.20
CA LEU A 346 41.06 9.85 -10.21
C LEU A 346 39.98 10.75 -10.84
N LEU A 347 38.81 10.80 -10.22
CA LEU A 347 37.68 11.65 -10.60
C LEU A 347 37.52 12.80 -9.62
N PHE A 348 37.25 14.00 -10.12
CA PHE A 348 36.90 15.17 -9.33
C PHE A 348 35.47 15.60 -9.64
N TYR A 349 34.63 15.72 -8.61
CA TYR A 349 33.25 16.16 -8.70
C TYR A 349 33.09 17.53 -8.05
N ASP A 350 32.83 18.52 -8.88
CA ASP A 350 32.56 19.90 -8.46
C ASP A 350 31.09 19.99 -8.01
N THR A 351 30.86 20.12 -6.71
CA THR A 351 29.50 20.14 -6.15
C THR A 351 28.76 21.44 -6.42
N VAL A 352 29.47 22.50 -6.80
CA VAL A 352 28.90 23.81 -7.13
C VAL A 352 28.45 23.86 -8.59
N ASN A 353 29.27 23.33 -9.50
CA ASN A 353 28.97 23.33 -10.93
C ASN A 353 28.27 22.04 -11.42
N GLY A 354 28.28 20.98 -10.61
CA GLY A 354 27.71 19.68 -10.94
C GLY A 354 28.48 18.93 -12.04
N GLU A 355 29.76 19.27 -12.24
CA GLU A 355 30.61 18.68 -13.28
C GLU A 355 31.55 17.61 -12.70
N ILE A 356 31.73 16.52 -13.44
CA ILE A 356 32.72 15.47 -13.15
C ILE A 356 33.88 15.63 -14.13
N SER A 357 35.09 15.82 -13.63
CA SER A 357 36.31 15.88 -14.43
C SER A 357 37.22 14.69 -14.15
N GLU A 358 37.64 14.01 -15.21
CA GLU A 358 38.60 12.90 -15.13
C GLU A 358 40.03 13.44 -15.14
N LEU A 359 40.75 13.24 -14.04
CA LEU A 359 42.16 13.63 -13.91
C LEU A 359 43.06 12.43 -14.20
N ASN A 360 43.07 11.98 -15.45
CA ASN A 360 43.77 10.76 -15.90
C ASN A 360 45.29 10.94 -16.12
N HIS A 361 45.97 11.87 -15.43
CA HIS A 361 47.38 12.19 -15.71
C HIS A 361 48.25 12.25 -14.44
N TYR A 362 48.21 11.22 -13.59
CA TYR A 362 49.34 10.98 -12.68
C TYR A 362 50.39 10.08 -13.37
N PRO A 363 51.70 10.24 -13.07
CA PRO A 363 52.74 9.47 -13.74
C PRO A 363 52.58 7.97 -13.42
N ASP A 364 52.57 7.13 -14.46
CA ASP A 364 52.36 5.66 -14.39
C ASP A 364 50.94 5.20 -14.02
N ALA A 365 49.95 5.57 -14.85
CA ALA A 365 48.54 5.18 -14.79
C ALA A 365 48.23 3.66 -14.92
N GLN A 366 49.19 2.78 -14.64
CA GLN A 366 49.03 1.32 -14.71
C GLN A 366 48.75 0.66 -13.36
N PHE A 367 48.75 1.40 -12.25
CA PHE A 367 48.68 0.84 -10.90
C PHE A 367 47.50 1.40 -10.09
N GLU A 368 46.69 0.52 -9.52
CA GLU A 368 45.54 0.86 -8.67
C GLU A 368 45.96 1.69 -7.44
N ILE A 369 45.09 2.62 -7.05
CA ILE A 369 45.25 3.47 -5.86
C ILE A 369 44.71 2.70 -4.65
N ASN A 370 45.60 2.40 -3.69
CA ASN A 370 45.27 1.66 -2.48
C ASN A 370 44.77 2.58 -1.35
N LYS A 371 45.47 3.73 -1.15
CA LYS A 371 45.15 4.69 -0.09
C LYS A 371 45.26 6.13 -0.57
N MET A 372 44.34 6.97 -0.11
CA MET A 372 44.21 8.39 -0.47
C MET A 372 44.00 9.24 0.78
N ARG A 373 44.72 10.37 0.90
CA ARG A 373 44.57 11.29 2.04
C ARG A 373 44.85 12.74 1.67
N LEU A 374 44.02 13.64 2.19
CA LEU A 374 44.18 15.10 2.06
C LEU A 374 44.97 15.64 3.27
N PHE A 375 46.00 16.45 3.02
CA PHE A 375 46.76 17.13 4.06
C PHE A 375 47.34 18.46 3.54
N ALA A 376 47.07 19.56 4.24
CA ALA A 376 47.56 20.90 3.91
C ALA A 376 47.32 21.33 2.44
N ASP A 377 46.08 21.19 1.95
CA ASP A 377 45.66 21.48 0.55
C ASP A 377 46.39 20.67 -0.54
N GLN A 378 46.97 19.55 -0.14
CA GLN A 378 47.64 18.61 -1.02
C GLN A 378 47.07 17.22 -0.84
N LEU A 379 46.96 16.52 -1.95
CA LEU A 379 46.39 15.19 -2.03
C LEU A 379 47.51 14.17 -2.17
N TYR A 380 47.62 13.26 -1.21
CA TYR A 380 48.62 12.20 -1.20
C TYR A 380 47.97 10.86 -1.58
N LEU A 381 48.58 10.17 -2.55
CA LEU A 381 48.12 8.87 -3.08
C LEU A 381 49.21 7.82 -2.93
N VAL A 382 48.83 6.62 -2.47
CA VAL A 382 49.72 5.45 -2.45
C VAL A 382 49.15 4.39 -3.37
N ASN A 383 49.94 3.95 -4.33
CA ASN A 383 49.54 2.91 -5.27
C ASN A 383 49.90 1.50 -4.74
N ASN A 384 49.42 0.48 -5.45
CA ASN A 384 49.71 -0.93 -5.16
C ASN A 384 51.19 -1.33 -5.30
N SER A 385 52.09 -0.48 -5.82
CA SER A 385 53.54 -0.75 -5.83
C SER A 385 54.29 -0.07 -4.66
N GLY A 386 53.57 0.64 -3.78
CA GLY A 386 54.15 1.35 -2.63
C GLY A 386 54.79 2.71 -3.00
N ALA A 387 54.51 3.23 -4.19
CA ALA A 387 54.92 4.56 -4.60
C ALA A 387 53.95 5.62 -4.04
N LEU A 388 54.51 6.72 -3.52
CA LEU A 388 53.77 7.84 -2.98
C LEU A 388 53.75 8.99 -4.00
N TYR A 389 52.55 9.40 -4.40
CA TYR A 389 52.32 10.56 -5.26
C TYR A 389 51.69 11.68 -4.46
N GLN A 390 52.02 12.90 -4.84
CA GLN A 390 51.54 14.13 -4.26
C GLN A 390 50.95 14.99 -5.36
N TYR A 391 49.68 15.37 -5.22
CA TYR A 391 48.98 16.27 -6.11
C TYR A 391 48.70 17.59 -5.39
N ASN A 392 49.19 18.68 -5.95
CA ASN A 392 48.95 20.01 -5.40
C ASN A 392 47.64 20.55 -5.98
N ILE A 393 46.61 20.70 -5.14
CA ILE A 393 45.27 21.12 -5.57
C ILE A 393 45.27 22.57 -6.08
N ILE A 394 46.13 23.43 -5.52
CA ILE A 394 46.23 24.84 -5.88
C ILE A 394 46.94 25.01 -7.22
N ASN A 395 48.08 24.33 -7.41
CA ASN A 395 48.90 24.47 -8.61
C ASN A 395 48.52 23.48 -9.72
N ARG A 396 47.68 22.48 -9.42
CA ARG A 396 47.22 21.41 -10.32
C ARG A 396 48.34 20.52 -10.91
N ASP A 397 49.45 20.37 -10.19
CA ASP A 397 50.62 19.61 -10.63
C ASP A 397 50.87 18.34 -9.80
N TRP A 398 51.45 17.33 -10.44
CA TRP A 398 51.85 16.06 -9.85
C TRP A 398 53.33 16.03 -9.51
N ASN A 399 53.64 15.59 -8.29
CA ASN A 399 54.99 15.26 -7.86
C ASN A 399 55.04 13.80 -7.40
N SER A 400 55.99 13.03 -7.93
CA SER A 400 56.31 11.69 -7.44
C SER A 400 57.33 11.82 -6.33
N LEU A 401 57.00 11.38 -5.11
CA LEU A 401 57.94 11.33 -4.00
C LEU A 401 58.64 9.97 -4.03
N VAL A 402 59.95 9.97 -4.33
CA VAL A 402 60.73 8.74 -4.52
C VAL A 402 60.77 7.92 -3.20
N THR A 403 60.02 6.82 -3.15
CA THR A 403 59.95 5.87 -2.01
C THR A 403 60.96 4.73 -2.10
N SER A 404 62.06 4.87 -2.86
CA SER A 404 63.07 3.82 -3.08
C SER A 404 63.86 3.39 -1.82
N SER A 405 63.41 3.77 -0.62
CA SER A 405 64.07 3.52 0.68
C SER A 405 63.26 2.67 1.67
N PHE A 406 62.00 2.31 1.36
CA PHE A 406 61.22 1.36 2.16
C PHE A 406 61.44 -0.08 1.70
N SER A 407 61.69 -0.99 2.65
CA SER A 407 62.00 -2.40 2.36
C SER A 407 60.77 -3.31 2.26
N ALA A 408 59.56 -2.75 2.40
CA ALA A 408 58.34 -3.51 2.68
C ALA A 408 57.39 -3.63 1.47
N THR A 409 56.68 -4.75 1.45
CA THR A 409 55.60 -5.05 0.50
C THR A 409 54.42 -4.07 0.64
N PRO A 410 53.71 -3.75 -0.47
CA PRO A 410 52.68 -2.70 -0.54
C PRO A 410 51.58 -2.76 0.54
N ASP A 411 51.19 -3.96 0.96
CA ASP A 411 50.05 -4.17 1.89
C ASP A 411 50.28 -3.66 3.33
N ASN A 412 51.51 -3.28 3.69
CA ASN A 412 51.84 -2.85 5.06
C ASN A 412 52.10 -1.35 5.21
N LEU A 413 51.87 -0.52 4.19
CA LEU A 413 52.08 0.93 4.23
C LEU A 413 50.85 1.68 4.76
N ASN A 414 51.04 2.52 5.77
CA ASN A 414 50.01 3.35 6.40
C ASN A 414 50.37 4.83 6.36
N LEU A 415 49.38 5.68 6.04
CA LEU A 415 49.47 7.14 6.06
C LEU A 415 48.69 7.69 7.26
N THR A 416 49.40 8.24 8.25
CA THR A 416 48.81 8.74 9.50
C THR A 416 49.26 10.17 9.78
N PRO A 417 48.35 11.15 9.90
CA PRO A 417 48.70 12.50 10.32
C PRO A 417 49.07 12.47 11.81
N PHE A 418 50.12 13.20 12.16
CA PHE A 418 50.61 13.32 13.53
C PHE A 418 51.14 14.75 13.73
N GLY A 419 50.39 15.56 14.47
CA GLY A 419 50.68 16.99 14.64
C GLY A 419 50.63 17.75 13.31
N HIS A 420 51.67 18.53 13.02
CA HIS A 420 51.82 19.28 11.76
C HIS A 420 52.51 18.49 10.64
N SER A 421 52.59 17.16 10.76
CA SER A 421 53.29 16.28 9.81
C SER A 421 52.43 15.07 9.44
N LEU A 422 52.59 14.56 8.23
CA LEU A 422 51.99 13.33 7.74
C LEU A 422 53.03 12.20 7.77
N TRP A 423 52.76 11.09 8.43
CA TRP A 423 53.72 9.99 8.56
C TRP A 423 53.34 8.80 7.67
N LEU A 424 54.30 8.35 6.88
CA LEU A 424 54.24 7.11 6.10
C LEU A 424 55.00 6.03 6.87
N HIS A 425 54.33 4.96 7.30
CA HIS A 425 54.95 3.93 8.13
C HIS A 425 54.51 2.50 7.80
N THR A 426 55.36 1.55 8.17
CA THR A 426 55.14 0.11 8.17
C THR A 426 55.29 -0.42 9.60
N LYS A 427 55.14 -1.73 9.82
CA LYS A 427 55.36 -2.34 11.14
C LYS A 427 56.78 -2.16 11.69
N THR A 428 57.76 -1.83 10.83
CA THR A 428 59.19 -1.82 11.18
C THR A 428 59.90 -0.50 10.84
N GLU A 429 59.31 0.37 10.02
CA GLU A 429 59.98 1.56 9.47
C GLU A 429 58.98 2.72 9.34
N ALA A 430 59.42 3.96 9.57
CA ALA A 430 58.57 5.15 9.42
C ALA A 430 59.33 6.34 8.81
N ILE A 431 58.61 7.17 8.06
CA ILE A 431 59.07 8.39 7.42
C ILE A 431 58.06 9.51 7.72
N GLU A 432 58.57 10.70 8.01
CA GLU A 432 57.76 11.90 8.24
C GLU A 432 57.73 12.77 6.99
N ILE A 433 56.56 13.29 6.65
CA ILE A 433 56.31 14.22 5.54
C ILE A 433 55.82 15.51 6.19
N SER A 434 56.53 16.61 5.99
CA SER A 434 56.11 17.91 6.53
C SER A 434 54.87 18.45 5.81
N ALA A 435 54.21 19.47 6.38
CA ALA A 435 53.12 20.20 5.73
C ALA A 435 53.49 20.83 4.36
N PHE A 436 54.78 20.92 4.03
CA PHE A 436 55.28 21.41 2.74
C PHE A 436 55.70 20.29 1.78
N GLY A 437 55.50 19.02 2.16
CA GLY A 437 55.83 17.86 1.33
C GLY A 437 57.29 17.39 1.41
N GLU A 438 58.08 17.90 2.35
CA GLU A 438 59.46 17.45 2.55
C GLU A 438 59.50 16.13 3.32
N VAL A 439 60.24 15.16 2.80
CA VAL A 439 60.35 13.81 3.34
C VAL A 439 61.60 13.70 4.23
N SER A 440 61.42 13.31 5.50
CA SER A 440 62.50 13.16 6.47
C SER A 440 63.23 11.81 6.36
N GLN A 441 64.38 11.66 7.03
CA GLN A 441 65.12 10.40 7.06
C GLN A 441 64.35 9.28 7.76
N LYS A 442 64.44 8.09 7.18
CA LYS A 442 63.88 6.83 7.68
C LYS A 442 64.23 6.56 9.15
N LYS A 443 63.21 6.37 9.98
CA LYS A 443 63.33 5.94 11.38
C LYS A 443 62.91 4.48 11.51
N ALA A 444 63.76 3.65 12.12
CA ALA A 444 63.44 2.26 12.43
C ALA A 444 62.55 2.18 13.67
N ILE A 445 61.48 1.38 13.59
CA ILE A 445 60.58 1.10 14.71
C ILE A 445 61.13 -0.14 15.42
N SER A 446 61.70 0.04 16.62
CA SER A 446 62.20 -1.04 17.47
C SER A 446 61.06 -1.98 17.90
N VAL A 447 61.20 -3.27 17.64
CA VAL A 447 60.21 -4.31 17.99
C VAL A 447 60.24 -4.63 19.49
N ASP A 448 61.37 -4.38 20.17
CA ASP A 448 61.49 -4.53 21.63
C ASP A 448 61.08 -3.25 22.34
N ASN A 449 59.78 -3.02 22.45
CA ASN A 449 59.19 -1.93 23.26
C ASN A 449 58.70 -2.46 24.61
N GLU A 450 59.59 -3.06 25.41
CA GLU A 450 59.30 -3.34 26.84
C GLU A 450 59.25 -2.05 27.69
N ARG A 451 59.63 -0.89 27.13
CA ARG A 451 59.60 0.41 27.84
C ARG A 451 58.81 1.47 27.08
N LEU A 452 57.59 1.72 27.55
CA LEU A 452 56.78 2.89 27.18
C LEU A 452 57.29 4.14 27.92
N ASP A 453 58.47 4.63 27.54
CA ASP A 453 59.15 5.76 28.22
C ASP A 453 58.55 7.14 27.87
N LYS A 454 57.60 7.20 26.93
CA LYS A 454 56.92 8.44 26.51
C LYS A 454 55.42 8.40 26.87
N PRO A 455 54.84 9.55 27.28
CA PRO A 455 53.41 9.63 27.57
C PRO A 455 52.58 9.40 26.29
N PRO A 456 51.36 8.83 26.40
CA PRO A 456 50.44 8.69 25.27
C PRO A 456 50.03 10.07 24.74
N HIS A 457 49.76 10.20 23.45
CA HIS A 457 49.20 11.43 22.90
C HIS A 457 47.68 11.44 23.11
N ILE A 458 47.13 12.58 23.53
CA ILE A 458 45.69 12.76 23.73
C ILE A 458 45.22 13.72 22.64
N ASP A 459 44.42 13.24 21.71
CA ASP A 459 43.69 14.06 20.76
C ASP A 459 42.30 14.36 21.34
N LEU A 460 41.90 15.63 21.36
CA LEU A 460 40.70 16.08 22.04
C LEU A 460 39.75 16.73 21.06
N GLU A 461 38.64 16.05 20.81
CA GLU A 461 37.56 16.57 19.99
C GLU A 461 36.41 17.06 20.88
N ARG A 462 36.01 18.33 20.69
CA ARG A 462 34.88 18.92 21.42
C ARG A 462 33.60 18.72 20.62
N VAL A 463 32.81 17.72 21.01
CA VAL A 463 31.53 17.38 20.36
C VAL A 463 30.41 18.34 20.79
N SER A 464 30.42 18.80 22.04
CA SER A 464 29.44 19.77 22.53
C SER A 464 30.01 20.68 23.62
N ASN A 465 29.24 21.66 24.09
CA ASN A 465 29.72 22.57 25.13
C ASN A 465 30.14 21.88 26.44
N THR A 466 29.62 20.67 26.71
CA THR A 466 29.85 19.89 27.94
C THR A 466 30.37 18.47 27.68
N THR A 467 30.65 18.12 26.41
CA THR A 467 31.06 16.77 26.00
C THR A 467 32.35 16.83 25.19
N PHE A 468 33.34 16.04 25.59
CA PHE A 468 34.62 15.88 24.89
C PHE A 468 34.88 14.41 24.60
N ILE A 469 35.41 14.12 23.41
CA ILE A 469 35.97 12.81 23.06
C ILE A 469 37.48 12.95 23.10
N ALA A 470 38.14 12.07 23.86
CA ALA A 470 39.58 12.01 24.01
C ALA A 470 40.09 10.70 23.41
N ASP A 471 40.80 10.79 22.29
CA ASP A 471 41.43 9.66 21.62
C ASP A 471 42.90 9.55 22.01
N PHE A 472 43.34 8.35 22.35
CA PHE A 472 44.66 8.07 22.89
C PHE A 472 45.50 7.32 21.87
N THR A 473 46.60 7.92 21.43
CA THR A 473 47.49 7.29 20.47
C THR A 473 48.90 7.15 21.03
N VAL A 474 49.48 5.97 20.84
CA VAL A 474 50.88 5.71 21.17
C VAL A 474 51.62 5.47 19.87
N PRO A 475 52.41 6.45 19.38
CA PRO A 475 53.14 6.27 18.13
C PRO A 475 54.19 5.17 18.29
N PHE A 476 54.33 4.32 17.26
CA PHE A 476 55.35 3.27 17.14
C PHE A 476 55.20 2.02 18.06
N SER A 477 53.99 1.67 18.50
CA SER A 477 53.73 0.41 19.22
C SER A 477 53.47 -0.75 18.24
N ALA A 478 54.17 -1.88 18.42
CA ALA A 478 54.07 -3.05 17.54
C ALA A 478 52.75 -3.86 17.70
N ALA A 479 52.01 -3.65 18.80
CA ALA A 479 50.77 -4.38 19.10
C ALA A 479 49.74 -3.47 19.83
N PRO A 480 48.98 -2.63 19.10
CA PRO A 480 48.00 -1.71 19.72
C PRO A 480 46.86 -2.43 20.46
N ALA A 481 46.54 -3.68 20.08
CA ALA A 481 45.52 -4.49 20.74
C ALA A 481 45.90 -4.96 22.16
N GLU A 482 47.19 -4.94 22.52
CA GLU A 482 47.69 -5.41 23.82
C GLU A 482 47.99 -4.25 24.81
N LEU A 483 47.67 -3.01 24.45
CA LEU A 483 47.85 -1.84 25.31
C LEU A 483 46.67 -1.66 26.28
N HIS A 484 46.97 -1.28 27.51
CA HIS A 484 46.00 -0.97 28.56
C HIS A 484 46.10 0.50 28.92
N TYR A 485 44.98 1.22 28.87
CA TYR A 485 44.91 2.63 29.18
C TYR A 485 44.24 2.83 30.53
N ARG A 486 44.72 3.79 31.31
CA ARG A 486 44.02 4.29 32.50
C ARG A 486 43.99 5.79 32.49
N TYR A 487 42.91 6.36 33.03
CA TYR A 487 42.74 7.80 33.09
C TYR A 487 42.29 8.24 34.48
N LYS A 488 42.48 9.53 34.76
CA LYS A 488 42.06 10.21 35.98
C LYS A 488 41.60 11.61 35.64
N LEU A 489 40.42 11.99 36.15
CA LEU A 489 39.81 13.30 35.91
C LEU A 489 39.80 14.11 37.21
N ASN A 490 40.46 15.27 37.21
CA ASN A 490 40.66 16.16 38.37
C ASN A 490 41.52 15.60 39.50
N GLN A 491 42.13 16.50 40.29
CA GLN A 491 43.02 16.11 41.40
C GLN A 491 42.29 15.47 42.60
N ALA A 492 40.96 15.63 42.70
CA ALA A 492 40.16 15.18 43.85
C ALA A 492 39.70 13.71 43.77
N GLU A 493 39.59 13.13 42.56
CA GLU A 493 39.34 11.68 42.41
C GLU A 493 40.62 10.91 42.73
N SER A 494 40.66 10.17 43.83
CA SER A 494 41.88 9.52 44.31
C SER A 494 42.29 8.31 43.46
N ASN A 495 41.35 7.71 42.71
CA ASN A 495 41.53 6.41 42.07
C ASN A 495 41.63 6.53 40.54
N TRP A 496 42.61 5.84 39.95
CA TRP A 496 42.74 5.68 38.50
C TRP A 496 41.66 4.74 37.97
N GLN A 497 41.01 5.09 36.87
CA GLN A 497 40.06 4.22 36.18
C GLN A 497 40.72 3.54 34.98
N THR A 498 40.63 2.22 34.90
CA THR A 498 41.17 1.41 33.79
C THR A 498 40.14 1.26 32.68
N LEU A 499 40.55 1.52 31.44
CA LEU A 499 39.74 1.30 30.24
C LEU A 499 39.78 -0.18 29.85
N GLU A 500 38.65 -0.72 29.38
CA GLU A 500 38.56 -2.10 28.88
C GLU A 500 39.55 -2.34 27.73
N LYS A 501 40.11 -3.56 27.67
CA LYS A 501 41.10 -3.95 26.65
C LYS A 501 40.52 -3.65 25.26
N SER A 502 41.27 -2.91 24.43
CA SER A 502 40.97 -2.44 23.04
C SER A 502 40.35 -1.05 22.84
N ARG A 503 39.84 -0.36 23.88
CA ARG A 503 39.29 1.01 23.70
C ARG A 503 40.34 2.08 23.93
N ALA A 504 40.82 2.68 22.83
CA ALA A 504 41.75 3.81 22.83
C ALA A 504 41.04 5.18 22.86
N SER A 505 39.72 5.22 23.04
CA SER A 505 38.92 6.45 23.08
C SER A 505 38.10 6.55 24.36
N LEU A 506 37.94 7.78 24.87
CA LEU A 506 37.17 8.09 26.08
C LEU A 506 36.22 9.24 25.81
N GLN A 507 34.92 9.02 26.01
CA GLN A 507 33.91 10.06 25.93
C GLN A 507 33.59 10.60 27.35
N LEU A 508 33.85 11.89 27.56
CA LEU A 508 33.57 12.61 28.80
C LEU A 508 32.31 13.45 28.63
N SER A 509 31.18 12.91 29.08
CA SER A 509 29.85 13.54 28.97
C SER A 509 29.46 14.23 30.27
N SER A 510 28.81 15.40 30.18
CA SER A 510 28.27 16.16 31.32
C SER A 510 29.32 16.71 32.30
N LEU A 511 30.47 17.19 31.81
CA LEU A 511 31.45 17.86 32.67
C LEU A 511 30.88 19.16 33.25
N PRO A 512 31.05 19.42 34.57
CA PRO A 512 30.63 20.68 35.16
C PRO A 512 31.42 21.87 34.58
N SER A 513 30.87 23.07 34.69
CA SER A 513 31.54 24.27 34.19
C SER A 513 32.81 24.58 34.99
N GLY A 514 33.95 24.66 34.32
CA GLY A 514 35.27 24.84 34.93
C GLY A 514 36.40 24.29 34.06
N SER A 515 37.64 24.43 34.53
CA SER A 515 38.81 23.80 33.91
C SER A 515 39.04 22.43 34.53
N HIS A 516 38.98 21.38 33.72
CA HIS A 516 39.18 20.00 34.13
C HIS A 516 40.52 19.48 33.63
N LYS A 517 41.23 18.71 34.45
CA LYS A 517 42.52 18.10 34.09
C LYS A 517 42.31 16.61 33.86
N LEU A 518 42.53 16.15 32.64
CA LEU A 518 42.54 14.73 32.26
C LEU A 518 43.98 14.23 32.24
N GLU A 519 44.29 13.23 33.07
CA GLU A 519 45.57 12.53 33.07
C GLU A 519 45.39 11.11 32.52
N VAL A 520 46.26 10.68 31.59
CA VAL A 520 46.16 9.35 30.94
C VAL A 520 47.52 8.66 30.96
N GLN A 521 47.52 7.36 31.24
CA GLN A 521 48.69 6.50 31.20
C GLN A 521 48.41 5.23 30.43
N VAL A 522 49.45 4.65 29.84
CA VAL A 522 49.37 3.40 29.07
C VAL A 522 50.36 2.38 29.62
N ALA A 523 49.98 1.10 29.64
CA ALA A 523 50.83 -0.02 30.02
C ALA A 523 50.75 -1.12 28.97
N TYR A 524 51.82 -1.90 28.83
CA TYR A 524 51.87 -3.09 27.99
C TYR A 524 51.97 -4.32 28.90
N ARG A 525 51.04 -5.27 28.75
CA ARG A 525 50.99 -6.53 29.54
C ARG A 525 51.14 -6.33 31.05
N ASP A 526 50.24 -5.53 31.61
CA ASP A 526 49.90 -5.37 33.03
C ASP A 526 50.98 -4.94 34.05
N ASP A 527 52.28 -4.78 33.72
CA ASP A 527 53.31 -4.61 34.77
C ASP A 527 54.10 -3.29 34.88
N ARG A 528 54.00 -2.31 33.96
CA ARG A 528 54.51 -0.92 34.19
C ARG A 528 53.75 0.14 33.37
N TRP A 529 53.31 1.21 34.04
CA TRP A 529 52.60 2.34 33.44
C TRP A 529 53.54 3.44 32.94
N SER A 530 53.23 4.01 31.78
CA SER A 530 53.95 5.15 31.19
C SER A 530 53.84 6.42 32.06
N PRO A 531 54.68 7.45 31.80
CA PRO A 531 54.43 8.80 32.32
C PRO A 531 53.02 9.30 31.94
N SER A 532 52.41 10.13 32.81
CA SER A 532 51.08 10.70 32.55
C SER A 532 51.10 11.72 31.41
N ALA A 533 50.26 11.50 30.41
CA ALA A 533 49.84 12.55 29.48
C ALA A 533 48.77 13.41 30.15
N VAL A 534 48.83 14.73 29.95
CA VAL A 534 47.90 15.67 30.58
C VAL A 534 47.22 16.49 29.50
N ALA A 535 45.89 16.57 29.56
CA ALA A 535 45.11 17.48 28.73
C ALA A 535 44.15 18.32 29.59
N HIS A 536 43.95 19.58 29.18
CA HIS A 536 43.09 20.54 29.86
C HIS A 536 41.77 20.70 29.10
N LEU A 537 40.66 20.55 29.81
CA LEU A 537 39.30 20.57 29.29
C LEU A 537 38.57 21.78 29.88
N ASP A 538 38.40 22.83 29.10
CA ASP A 538 37.73 24.05 29.55
C ASP A 538 36.25 24.06 29.15
N VAL A 539 35.38 23.86 30.15
CA VAL A 539 33.92 23.90 29.98
C VAL A 539 33.41 25.30 30.30
N ALA A 540 32.87 25.98 29.30
CA ALA A 540 32.31 27.33 29.45
C ALA A 540 31.16 27.37 30.47
N VAL A 541 31.11 28.42 31.29
CA VAL A 541 30.03 28.61 32.25
C VAL A 541 28.73 28.88 31.50
N PRO A 542 27.63 28.16 31.79
CA PRO A 542 26.34 28.41 31.15
C PRO A 542 25.94 29.88 31.27
N PHE A 543 25.35 30.44 30.21
CA PHE A 543 25.07 31.87 30.13
C PHE A 543 24.29 32.40 31.34
N TRP A 544 23.33 31.63 31.88
CA TRP A 544 22.55 31.99 33.08
C TRP A 544 23.35 32.07 34.39
N LYS A 545 24.60 31.58 34.43
CA LYS A 545 25.51 31.74 35.59
C LYS A 545 26.57 32.83 35.36
N THR A 546 26.54 33.51 34.23
CA THR A 546 27.48 34.61 33.95
C THR A 546 27.19 35.83 34.84
N PRO A 547 28.19 36.67 35.12
CA PRO A 547 27.98 37.92 35.86
C PRO A 547 26.91 38.81 35.21
N ILE A 548 26.79 38.77 33.88
CA ILE A 548 25.80 39.53 33.10
C ILE A 548 24.37 38.97 33.28
N ALA A 549 24.21 37.65 33.34
CA ALA A 549 22.91 37.07 33.68
C ALA A 549 22.54 37.34 35.14
N TRP A 550 23.52 37.32 36.06
CA TRP A 550 23.31 37.71 37.45
C TRP A 550 22.94 39.19 37.58
N THR A 551 23.57 40.11 36.83
CA THR A 551 23.13 41.50 36.81
C THR A 551 21.72 41.61 36.23
N GLY A 552 21.38 40.85 35.20
CA GLY A 552 20.02 40.74 34.67
C GLY A 552 19.00 40.23 35.71
N TYR A 553 19.30 39.16 36.44
CA TYR A 553 18.44 38.63 37.50
C TYR A 553 18.33 39.56 38.71
N ILE A 554 19.41 40.25 39.06
CA ILE A 554 19.39 41.31 40.08
C ILE A 554 18.51 42.47 39.60
N LEU A 555 18.59 42.86 38.32
CA LEU A 555 17.78 43.95 37.77
C LEU A 555 16.30 43.56 37.69
N ILE A 556 15.99 42.33 37.27
CA ILE A 556 14.63 41.78 37.25
C ILE A 556 14.09 41.59 38.67
N SER A 557 14.89 41.10 39.62
CA SER A 557 14.46 40.97 41.02
C SER A 557 14.29 42.33 41.69
N ILE A 558 15.11 43.34 41.36
CA ILE A 558 14.90 44.74 41.75
C ILE A 558 13.63 45.28 41.09
N LEU A 559 13.34 44.96 39.83
CA LEU A 559 12.13 45.37 39.13
C LEU A 559 10.87 44.72 39.72
N CYS A 560 10.97 43.45 40.12
CA CYS A 560 9.91 42.70 40.80
C CYS A 560 9.74 43.12 42.26
N LEU A 561 10.82 43.44 42.97
CA LEU A 561 10.76 44.05 44.30
C LEU A 561 10.22 45.48 44.21
N PHE A 562 10.53 46.22 43.14
CA PHE A 562 9.99 47.54 42.86
C PHE A 562 8.52 47.48 42.46
N SER A 563 8.10 46.48 41.67
CA SER A 563 6.69 46.25 41.32
C SER A 563 5.89 45.74 42.52
N TYR A 564 6.47 44.89 43.35
CA TYR A 564 5.89 44.43 44.63
C TYR A 564 5.84 45.56 45.66
N TRP A 565 6.86 46.43 45.71
CA TRP A 565 6.87 47.65 46.51
C TRP A 565 5.82 48.65 45.99
N LEU A 566 5.66 48.82 44.67
CA LEU A 566 4.58 49.60 44.07
C LEU A 566 3.20 49.02 44.40
N TYR A 567 3.06 47.70 44.40
CA TYR A 567 1.82 47.01 44.78
C TYR A 567 1.48 47.17 46.28
N GLN A 568 2.47 47.01 47.17
CA GLN A 568 2.35 47.31 48.61
C GLN A 568 2.02 48.78 48.87
N ARG A 569 2.69 49.70 48.15
CA ARG A 569 2.45 51.15 48.22
C ARG A 569 1.05 51.50 47.69
N GLN A 570 0.54 50.81 46.67
CA GLN A 570 -0.84 50.95 46.20
C GLN A 570 -1.86 50.46 47.23
N ARG A 571 -1.54 49.42 48.00
CA ARG A 571 -2.40 48.87 49.07
C ARG A 571 -2.45 49.81 50.29
N GLN A 572 -1.32 50.37 50.73
CA GLN A 572 -1.31 51.42 51.76
C GLN A 572 -1.96 52.73 51.28
N ALA A 573 -1.81 53.08 49.99
CA ALA A 573 -2.51 54.21 49.40
C ALA A 573 -4.04 54.02 49.34
N LYS A 574 -4.55 52.79 49.48
CA LYS A 574 -5.99 52.50 49.49
C LYS A 574 -6.70 53.01 50.75
N MET A 575 -6.01 53.08 51.90
CA MET A 575 -6.52 53.75 53.12
C MET A 575 -6.39 55.28 53.05
N CYS A 576 -5.43 55.81 52.29
CA CYS A 576 -5.30 57.25 52.00
C CYS A 576 -6.27 57.74 50.91
N ARG A 577 -7.04 56.84 50.28
CA ARG A 577 -7.95 57.15 49.15
C ARG A 577 -9.25 57.81 49.59
N ASP A 578 -9.72 57.60 50.82
CA ASP A 578 -10.94 58.24 51.33
C ASP A 578 -10.69 59.72 51.65
N LEU A 579 -9.51 60.06 52.20
CA LEU A 579 -9.09 61.45 52.41
C LEU A 579 -8.66 62.18 51.12
N LYS A 580 -8.27 61.45 50.06
CA LYS A 580 -7.96 62.02 48.73
C LYS A 580 -9.22 62.33 47.90
N GLN A 581 -10.39 61.83 48.28
CA GLN A 581 -11.65 62.05 47.57
C GLN A 581 -12.02 63.55 47.47
N TYR A 582 -11.63 64.35 48.46
CA TYR A 582 -11.78 65.81 48.44
C TYR A 582 -10.72 66.53 47.57
N ARG A 583 -9.51 65.98 47.41
CA ARG A 583 -8.49 66.52 46.47
C ARG A 583 -8.73 66.13 45.00
N ARG A 584 -9.50 65.05 44.77
CA ARG A 584 -9.80 64.49 43.44
C ARG A 584 -10.72 65.34 42.57
N GLN A 585 -11.58 66.20 43.14
CA GLN A 585 -12.39 67.13 42.34
C GLN A 585 -11.54 68.19 41.61
N ALA A 586 -10.42 68.62 42.20
CA ALA A 586 -9.51 69.58 41.58
C ALA A 586 -8.49 68.94 40.60
N GLN A 587 -8.18 67.64 40.75
CA GLN A 587 -7.23 66.92 39.89
C GLN A 587 -7.88 66.15 38.71
N GLY A 588 -9.22 66.04 38.68
CA GLY A 588 -9.97 65.31 37.66
C GLY A 588 -9.89 65.93 36.26
N VAL A 589 -9.74 67.26 36.16
CA VAL A 589 -9.59 67.98 34.88
C VAL A 589 -8.21 67.71 34.25
N LEU A 590 -7.15 67.71 35.06
CA LEU A 590 -5.75 67.54 34.64
C LEU A 590 -5.35 66.09 34.28
N SER A 591 -6.13 65.08 34.68
CA SER A 591 -5.83 63.65 34.40
C SER A 591 -6.65 63.06 33.26
N SER A 592 -7.53 63.86 32.65
CA SER A 592 -8.35 63.41 31.55
C SER A 592 -7.58 63.55 30.22
N ARG A 593 -7.77 62.62 29.28
CA ARG A 593 -7.28 62.79 27.90
C ARG A 593 -8.02 63.93 27.17
N TYR A 594 -8.83 64.73 27.85
CA TYR A 594 -9.52 65.87 27.25
C TYR A 594 -8.60 67.09 27.23
N GLN A 595 -8.51 67.73 26.07
CA GLN A 595 -7.96 69.07 25.98
C GLN A 595 -9.07 70.06 26.36
N CYS A 596 -8.84 70.88 27.37
CA CYS A 596 -9.82 71.87 27.80
C CYS A 596 -9.55 73.20 27.10
N TRP A 597 -10.61 73.89 26.70
CA TRP A 597 -10.51 75.19 26.07
C TRP A 597 -11.53 76.16 26.67
N GLU A 598 -11.13 77.41 26.77
CA GLU A 598 -11.94 78.53 27.23
C GLU A 598 -11.84 79.63 26.17
N TRP A 599 -12.98 80.07 25.68
CA TRP A 599 -13.11 81.07 24.64
C TRP A 599 -13.91 82.25 25.15
N ASP A 600 -13.26 83.41 25.23
CA ASP A 600 -13.91 84.67 25.54
C ASP A 600 -14.42 85.32 24.24
N LEU A 601 -15.74 85.53 24.18
CA LEU A 601 -16.44 86.02 22.99
C LEU A 601 -16.25 87.52 22.74
N GLU A 602 -15.87 88.29 23.77
CA GLU A 602 -15.71 89.76 23.65
C GLU A 602 -14.29 90.16 23.26
N SER A 603 -13.29 89.51 23.86
CA SER A 603 -11.88 89.73 23.55
C SER A 603 -11.38 88.92 22.35
N GLY A 604 -12.06 87.81 22.02
CA GLY A 604 -11.63 86.84 21.02
C GLY A 604 -10.46 85.96 21.47
N GLU A 605 -10.04 86.04 22.74
CA GLU A 605 -8.95 85.23 23.27
C GLU A 605 -9.40 83.78 23.56
N LEU A 606 -8.61 82.82 23.08
CA LEU A 606 -8.81 81.39 23.29
C LEU A 606 -7.68 80.82 24.16
N ILE A 607 -8.02 80.39 25.37
CA ILE A 607 -7.10 79.79 26.32
C ILE A 607 -7.26 78.27 26.26
N ARG A 608 -6.15 77.55 26.02
CA ARG A 608 -6.13 76.08 25.96
C ARG A 608 -5.28 75.50 27.06
N GLN A 609 -5.75 74.42 27.67
CA GLN A 609 -5.06 73.67 28.71
C GLN A 609 -5.04 72.17 28.38
N ASN A 610 -3.94 71.50 28.72
CA ASN A 610 -3.73 70.07 28.45
C ASN A 610 -3.68 69.72 26.95
N ILE A 611 -2.88 70.49 26.18
CA ILE A 611 -2.71 70.32 24.72
C ILE A 611 -2.05 68.97 24.43
N TRP A 612 -2.62 68.17 23.53
CA TRP A 612 -2.03 66.89 23.13
C TRP A 612 -0.74 67.10 22.34
N ASP A 613 0.33 66.38 22.69
CA ASP A 613 1.63 66.44 21.99
C ASP A 613 1.51 66.15 20.49
N ASN A 614 0.53 65.31 20.11
CA ASN A 614 0.24 64.92 18.72
C ASN A 614 -0.93 65.71 18.11
N CYS A 615 -1.32 66.88 18.63
CA CYS A 615 -2.35 67.72 18.01
C CYS A 615 -2.10 69.21 18.31
N PRO A 616 -1.13 69.85 17.63
CA PRO A 616 -0.72 71.21 17.96
C PRO A 616 -1.79 72.27 17.63
N ALA A 617 -2.65 72.04 16.64
CA ALA A 617 -3.62 73.01 16.14
C ALA A 617 -5.03 72.77 16.69
N PHE A 618 -5.65 73.80 17.28
CA PHE A 618 -7.08 73.80 17.62
C PHE A 618 -7.90 74.14 16.36
N PRO A 619 -9.19 73.78 16.27
CA PRO A 619 -10.04 74.16 15.13
C PRO A 619 -10.02 75.67 14.86
N ILE A 620 -9.66 76.05 13.63
CA ILE A 620 -9.72 77.41 13.12
C ILE A 620 -10.91 77.46 12.15
N ASP A 621 -12.09 77.79 12.65
CA ASP A 621 -13.34 77.87 11.88
C ASP A 621 -13.71 79.31 11.48
N GLY A 622 -12.88 80.29 11.84
CA GLY A 622 -13.04 81.72 11.57
C GLY A 622 -14.00 82.42 12.53
N ILE A 623 -14.97 81.68 13.09
CA ILE A 623 -15.95 82.17 14.07
C ILE A 623 -15.28 82.30 15.44
N ARG A 624 -14.52 81.29 15.88
CA ARG A 624 -13.91 81.26 17.22
C ARG A 624 -12.74 82.23 17.43
N LEU A 625 -12.14 82.74 16.36
CA LEU A 625 -10.95 83.60 16.44
C LEU A 625 -11.17 84.96 15.74
N GLY A 626 -12.40 85.25 15.29
CA GLY A 626 -12.74 86.50 14.59
C GLY A 626 -11.99 86.72 13.26
N LEU A 627 -11.31 85.70 12.72
CA LEU A 627 -10.49 85.78 11.52
C LEU A 627 -11.29 85.42 10.27
N SER A 628 -11.81 86.43 9.57
CA SER A 628 -12.37 86.26 8.22
C SER A 628 -11.26 86.17 7.18
N GLY A 629 -10.77 84.96 6.87
CA GLY A 629 -9.90 84.72 5.70
C GLY A 629 -8.89 83.57 5.74
N GLY A 630 -8.76 82.82 6.85
CA GLY A 630 -7.81 81.69 6.95
C GLY A 630 -8.36 80.36 6.41
N LYS A 631 -7.49 79.48 5.88
CA LYS A 631 -7.84 78.08 5.58
C LYS A 631 -8.02 77.31 6.90
N SER A 632 -9.18 76.68 7.08
CA SER A 632 -9.47 75.86 8.26
C SER A 632 -8.67 74.57 8.27
N ASN A 633 -8.32 74.09 9.46
CA ASN A 633 -7.70 72.78 9.74
C ASN A 633 -8.74 71.70 10.09
N VAL A 634 -10.03 72.00 9.92
CA VAL A 634 -11.11 71.02 9.97
C VAL A 634 -11.37 70.50 8.56
N HIS A 635 -11.63 69.20 8.43
CA HIS A 635 -11.91 68.58 7.14
C HIS A 635 -13.05 69.33 6.41
N PRO A 636 -12.91 69.66 5.09
CA PRO A 636 -13.87 70.51 4.39
C PRO A 636 -15.33 70.05 4.46
N GLU A 637 -15.57 68.74 4.48
CA GLU A 637 -16.90 68.14 4.59
C GLU A 637 -17.56 68.33 5.97
N ASP A 638 -16.76 68.41 7.04
CA ASP A 638 -17.26 68.50 8.41
C ASP A 638 -17.41 69.97 8.87
N LEU A 639 -16.81 70.91 8.12
CA LEU A 639 -16.72 72.33 8.45
C LEU A 639 -18.09 73.01 8.47
N LYS A 640 -18.98 72.64 7.54
CA LYS A 640 -20.35 73.19 7.50
C LYS A 640 -21.15 72.79 8.73
N ARG A 641 -21.12 71.49 9.09
CA ARG A 641 -21.80 70.94 10.28
C ARG A 641 -21.29 71.57 11.58
N LEU A 642 -19.98 71.75 11.69
CA LEU A 642 -19.36 72.38 12.86
C LEU A 642 -19.83 73.84 13.04
N LYS A 643 -19.89 74.61 11.95
CA LYS A 643 -20.34 76.00 11.97
C LYS A 643 -21.80 76.14 12.41
N GLU A 644 -22.69 75.36 11.80
CA GLU A 644 -24.12 75.36 12.12
C GLU A 644 -24.33 75.00 13.61
N SER A 645 -23.74 73.90 14.07
CA SER A 645 -23.86 73.46 15.48
C SER A 645 -23.33 74.50 16.48
N LEU A 646 -22.28 75.24 16.13
CA LEU A 646 -21.71 76.29 16.97
C LEU A 646 -22.57 77.57 16.95
N GLU A 647 -23.06 77.98 15.78
CA GLU A 647 -23.95 79.14 15.64
C GLU A 647 -25.27 78.91 16.39
N ASP A 648 -25.85 77.72 16.29
CA ASP A 648 -27.06 77.32 17.03
C ASP A 648 -26.85 77.37 18.55
N HIS A 649 -25.66 77.02 19.04
CA HIS A 649 -25.35 77.14 20.48
C HIS A 649 -25.16 78.59 20.92
N LEU A 650 -24.49 79.42 20.10
CA LEU A 650 -24.22 80.82 20.42
C LEU A 650 -25.48 81.71 20.34
N SER A 651 -26.43 81.37 19.47
CA SER A 651 -27.75 82.02 19.39
C SER A 651 -28.68 81.63 20.54
N GLY A 652 -28.31 80.60 21.32
CA GLY A 652 -29.06 80.10 22.46
C GLY A 652 -30.11 79.04 22.11
N GLU A 653 -30.07 78.48 20.90
CA GLU A 653 -31.00 77.44 20.44
C GLU A 653 -30.63 76.03 20.95
N SER A 654 -29.39 75.82 21.45
CA SER A 654 -28.97 74.57 22.10
C SER A 654 -28.38 74.78 23.51
N GLU A 655 -28.71 73.89 24.46
CA GLU A 655 -28.19 73.98 25.85
C GLU A 655 -26.72 73.57 26.00
N LEU A 656 -26.19 72.76 25.09
CA LEU A 656 -24.82 72.26 25.08
C LEU A 656 -24.35 72.11 23.62
N PHE A 657 -23.16 72.62 23.33
CA PHE A 657 -22.49 72.39 22.06
C PHE A 657 -21.84 71.00 22.09
N GLU A 658 -22.13 70.16 21.08
CA GLU A 658 -21.50 68.86 20.89
C GLU A 658 -21.38 68.55 19.41
N CYS A 659 -20.16 68.37 18.91
CA CYS A 659 -19.91 68.02 17.52
C CYS A 659 -18.65 67.16 17.37
N SER A 660 -18.74 66.09 16.57
CA SER A 660 -17.60 65.29 16.15
C SER A 660 -17.13 65.70 14.76
N TYR A 661 -15.82 65.84 14.55
CA TYR A 661 -15.24 66.20 13.25
C TYR A 661 -13.78 65.74 13.12
N ARG A 662 -13.27 65.77 11.88
CA ARG A 662 -11.89 65.43 11.56
C ARG A 662 -11.00 66.68 11.61
N LEU A 663 -9.90 66.58 12.34
CA LEU A 663 -8.91 67.63 12.51
C LEU A 663 -7.58 67.21 11.87
N ASP A 664 -6.97 68.10 11.09
CA ASP A 664 -5.70 67.84 10.41
C ASP A 664 -4.52 67.83 11.39
N ASN A 665 -3.84 66.70 11.47
CA ASN A 665 -2.65 66.51 12.27
C ASN A 665 -1.44 66.17 11.39
N GLN A 666 -0.75 67.21 10.91
CA GLN A 666 0.48 67.09 10.10
C GLN A 666 0.35 66.13 8.91
N GLY A 667 -0.82 66.11 8.25
CA GLY A 667 -1.10 65.28 7.08
C GLY A 667 -1.95 64.03 7.34
N ASN A 668 -2.30 63.72 8.61
CA ASN A 668 -3.22 62.64 8.97
C ASN A 668 -4.47 63.19 9.68
N TRP A 669 -5.65 62.67 9.35
CA TRP A 669 -6.92 63.10 9.95
C TRP A 669 -7.17 62.41 11.30
N LEU A 670 -7.38 63.20 12.35
CA LEU A 670 -7.74 62.73 13.69
C LEU A 670 -9.24 62.96 13.94
N TRP A 671 -9.97 61.95 14.42
CA TRP A 671 -11.37 62.12 14.81
C TRP A 671 -11.47 62.66 16.23
N VAL A 672 -12.07 63.84 16.37
CA VAL A 672 -12.26 64.49 17.67
C VAL A 672 -13.74 64.74 17.95
N LEU A 673 -14.14 64.57 19.21
CA LEU A 673 -15.42 65.00 19.75
C LEU A 673 -15.20 66.26 20.58
N ASP A 674 -15.83 67.36 20.19
CA ASP A 674 -15.76 68.67 20.85
C ASP A 674 -17.08 68.95 21.56
N ARG A 675 -17.00 69.30 22.85
CA ARG A 675 -18.16 69.64 23.68
C ARG A 675 -17.91 70.96 24.37
N GLY A 676 -18.92 71.83 24.44
CA GLY A 676 -18.78 73.12 25.12
C GLY A 676 -20.08 73.65 25.70
N LYS A 677 -19.95 74.59 26.62
CA LYS A 677 -21.08 75.25 27.28
C LYS A 677 -20.80 76.73 27.45
N LEU A 678 -21.80 77.55 27.12
CA LEU A 678 -21.76 78.99 27.32
C LEU A 678 -22.10 79.37 28.76
N GLN A 679 -21.32 80.27 29.34
CA GLN A 679 -21.62 80.90 30.62
C GLN A 679 -21.53 82.42 30.50
N THR A 680 -22.54 83.10 31.05
CA THR A 680 -22.62 84.56 31.06
C THR A 680 -22.49 85.04 32.50
N LYS A 681 -21.51 85.90 32.77
CA LYS A 681 -21.26 86.43 34.12
C LYS A 681 -20.84 87.89 34.02
N ASP A 682 -21.56 88.77 34.70
CA ASP A 682 -21.30 90.22 34.75
C ASP A 682 -21.08 90.85 33.36
N GLU A 683 -22.06 90.64 32.46
CA GLU A 683 -22.06 91.06 31.04
C GLU A 683 -21.04 90.38 30.11
N HIS A 684 -19.98 89.73 30.62
CA HIS A 684 -19.06 88.91 29.81
C HIS A 684 -19.63 87.53 29.44
N ARG A 685 -19.47 87.14 28.17
CA ARG A 685 -19.83 85.80 27.66
C ARG A 685 -18.58 84.97 27.39
N THR A 686 -18.46 83.85 28.10
CA THR A 686 -17.31 82.93 27.95
C THR A 686 -17.83 81.52 27.73
N MET A 687 -17.26 80.82 26.75
CA MET A 687 -17.58 79.43 26.45
C MET A 687 -16.44 78.53 26.90
N PHE A 688 -16.73 77.49 27.69
CA PHE A 688 -15.75 76.50 28.09
C PHE A 688 -16.10 75.14 27.50
N GLY A 689 -15.08 74.37 27.12
CA GLY A 689 -15.28 73.10 26.46
C GLY A 689 -14.10 72.13 26.60
N THR A 690 -14.33 70.93 26.07
CA THR A 690 -13.43 69.78 26.10
C THR A 690 -13.39 69.11 24.74
N LEU A 691 -12.20 68.78 24.25
CA LEU A 691 -11.98 67.93 23.08
C LEU A 691 -11.51 66.53 23.50
N SER A 692 -12.00 65.48 22.85
CA SER A 692 -11.54 64.08 23.01
C SER A 692 -11.20 63.40 21.69
N ASP A 693 -10.12 62.61 21.67
CA ASP A 693 -9.80 61.69 20.58
C ASP A 693 -10.69 60.43 20.64
N ILE A 694 -11.49 60.21 19.61
CA ILE A 694 -12.39 59.05 19.47
C ILE A 694 -11.91 58.05 18.41
N SER A 695 -10.70 58.20 17.86
CA SER A 695 -10.20 57.38 16.74
C SER A 695 -10.17 55.87 17.05
N SER A 696 -9.82 55.48 18.27
CA SER A 696 -9.86 54.06 18.73
C SER A 696 -11.28 53.49 18.89
N LEU A 697 -12.27 54.35 19.13
CA LEU A 697 -13.67 53.97 19.27
C LEU A 697 -14.29 53.73 17.90
N VAL A 698 -14.08 54.69 16.97
CA VAL A 698 -14.55 54.60 15.57
C VAL A 698 -13.95 53.37 14.88
N SER A 699 -12.65 53.11 15.04
CA SER A 699 -12.01 51.92 14.44
C SER A 699 -12.49 50.59 15.02
N SER A 700 -12.92 50.55 16.29
CA SER A 700 -13.49 49.33 16.89
C SER A 700 -14.91 49.06 16.38
N GLU A 701 -15.70 50.11 16.18
CA GLU A 701 -17.03 50.03 15.59
C GLU A 701 -16.98 49.65 14.10
N GLU A 702 -16.05 50.22 13.33
CA GLU A 702 -15.75 49.80 11.96
C GLU A 702 -15.34 48.33 11.90
N ARG A 703 -14.53 47.85 12.85
CA ARG A 703 -14.11 46.44 12.91
C ARG A 703 -15.28 45.49 13.19
N ILE A 704 -16.19 45.85 14.10
CA ILE A 704 -17.41 45.07 14.36
C ILE A 704 -18.30 45.06 13.13
N THR A 705 -18.47 46.21 12.47
CA THR A 705 -19.24 46.35 11.23
C THR A 705 -18.63 45.55 10.09
N MET A 706 -17.29 45.52 9.98
CA MET A 706 -16.55 44.72 9.00
C MET A 706 -16.71 43.22 9.25
N LEU A 707 -16.66 42.76 10.51
CA LEU A 707 -16.88 41.36 10.85
C LEU A 707 -18.34 40.94 10.58
N ALA A 708 -19.30 41.80 10.90
CA ALA A 708 -20.71 41.56 10.59
C ALA A 708 -20.96 41.52 9.07
N SER A 709 -20.37 42.43 8.30
CA SER A 709 -20.51 42.46 6.83
C SER A 709 -19.83 41.27 6.15
N SER A 710 -18.73 40.77 6.73
CA SER A 710 -18.04 39.57 6.25
C SER A 710 -18.93 38.33 6.35
N ILE A 711 -19.67 38.16 7.46
CA ILE A 711 -20.60 37.03 7.63
C ILE A 711 -21.79 37.13 6.67
N THR A 712 -22.28 38.34 6.39
CA THR A 712 -23.39 38.54 5.44
C THR A 712 -23.00 38.32 3.97
N ASN A 713 -21.72 38.47 3.62
CA ASN A 713 -21.22 38.36 2.24
C ASN A 713 -20.55 37.01 1.90
N ILE A 714 -20.49 36.07 2.84
CA ILE A 714 -20.02 34.70 2.55
C ILE A 714 -20.99 34.03 1.55
N SER A 715 -20.44 33.36 0.54
CA SER A 715 -21.23 32.70 -0.51
C SER A 715 -22.01 31.47 -0.02
N ASP A 716 -21.55 30.84 1.05
CA ASP A 716 -22.16 29.66 1.67
C ASP A 716 -23.33 30.05 2.57
N GLY A 717 -24.38 29.22 2.56
CA GLY A 717 -25.52 29.39 3.44
C GLY A 717 -25.14 29.11 4.88
N ILE A 718 -25.27 30.11 5.76
CA ILE A 718 -25.00 29.99 7.20
C ILE A 718 -26.33 29.98 7.95
N CYS A 719 -26.49 29.02 8.87
CA CYS A 719 -27.62 28.95 9.78
C CYS A 719 -27.14 28.67 11.21
N ILE A 720 -27.50 29.53 12.15
CA ILE A 720 -27.18 29.39 13.57
C ILE A 720 -28.39 28.79 14.28
N PHE A 721 -28.16 27.76 15.08
CA PHE A 721 -29.14 27.08 15.89
C PHE A 721 -28.87 27.29 17.39
N ASP A 722 -29.93 27.18 18.20
CA ASP A 722 -29.79 27.03 19.65
C ASP A 722 -29.43 25.59 20.04
N ARG A 723 -29.18 25.36 21.34
CA ARG A 723 -28.87 24.03 21.91
C ARG A 723 -29.92 22.94 21.66
N PHE A 724 -31.12 23.30 21.22
CA PHE A 724 -32.20 22.36 20.87
C PHE A 724 -32.39 22.23 19.36
N PHE A 725 -31.42 22.67 18.56
CA PHE A 725 -31.48 22.67 17.10
C PHE A 725 -32.62 23.51 16.52
N ARG A 726 -33.00 24.61 17.18
CA ARG A 726 -33.93 25.59 16.62
C ARG A 726 -33.17 26.72 15.94
N LYS A 727 -33.54 27.05 14.70
CA LYS A 727 -32.92 28.11 13.90
C LYS A 727 -33.09 29.46 14.60
N ARG A 728 -31.97 30.08 14.98
CA ARG A 728 -31.89 31.41 15.60
C ARG A 728 -31.68 32.50 14.58
N GLU A 729 -30.77 32.26 13.63
CA GLU A 729 -30.33 33.27 12.66
C GLU A 729 -29.85 32.61 11.36
N VAL A 730 -30.00 33.31 10.24
CA VAL A 730 -29.53 32.86 8.91
C VAL A 730 -28.91 34.03 8.15
N ASN A 731 -27.95 33.77 7.25
CA ASN A 731 -27.36 34.80 6.39
C ASN A 731 -28.08 34.91 5.03
N ASN A 732 -27.75 35.92 4.22
CA ASN A 732 -28.37 36.15 2.91
C ASN A 732 -28.14 34.99 1.92
N ALA A 733 -26.99 34.31 2.02
CA ALA A 733 -26.68 33.17 1.16
C ALA A 733 -27.59 31.95 1.47
N PHE A 734 -28.00 31.77 2.72
CA PHE A 734 -29.00 30.75 3.09
C PHE A 734 -30.29 30.96 2.31
N GLU A 735 -30.81 32.19 2.28
CA GLU A 735 -32.05 32.52 1.56
C GLU A 735 -31.89 32.30 0.06
N ARG A 736 -30.74 32.68 -0.51
CA ARG A 736 -30.45 32.50 -1.94
C ARG A 736 -30.36 31.03 -2.35
N ILE A 737 -29.70 30.18 -1.55
CA ILE A 737 -29.46 28.78 -1.90
C ILE A 737 -30.71 27.93 -1.59
N SER A 738 -31.31 28.10 -0.42
CA SER A 738 -32.45 27.29 0.02
C SER A 738 -33.80 27.80 -0.51
N GLY A 739 -33.89 29.09 -0.87
CA GLY A 739 -35.13 29.74 -1.30
C GLY A 739 -36.09 30.11 -0.16
N PHE A 740 -35.78 29.76 1.09
CA PHE A 740 -36.59 30.12 2.26
C PHE A 740 -36.17 31.48 2.84
N SER A 741 -37.14 32.36 3.13
CA SER A 741 -36.84 33.64 3.77
C SER A 741 -36.60 33.47 5.26
N ARG A 742 -35.72 34.31 5.85
CA ARG A 742 -35.37 34.34 7.27
C ARG A 742 -36.60 34.25 8.19
N GLU A 743 -37.65 35.00 7.88
CA GLU A 743 -38.88 35.07 8.65
C GLU A 743 -39.67 33.74 8.67
N GLN A 744 -39.54 32.92 7.62
CA GLN A 744 -40.20 31.63 7.52
C GLN A 744 -39.49 30.55 8.34
N VAL A 745 -38.16 30.65 8.48
CA VAL A 745 -37.32 29.58 9.03
C VAL A 745 -36.92 29.79 10.49
N ILE A 746 -36.91 31.03 10.99
CA ILE A 746 -36.56 31.30 12.40
C ILE A 746 -37.53 30.56 13.34
N GLY A 747 -36.97 29.90 14.36
CA GLY A 747 -37.69 29.13 15.37
C GLY A 747 -38.01 27.69 14.98
N GLN A 748 -37.85 27.31 13.71
CA GLN A 748 -38.05 25.94 13.25
C GLN A 748 -36.88 25.03 13.65
N LEU A 749 -37.16 23.73 13.79
CA LEU A 749 -36.14 22.71 14.06
C LEU A 749 -35.33 22.40 12.80
N LEU A 750 -34.10 21.90 12.98
CA LEU A 750 -33.35 21.27 11.89
C LEU A 750 -34.11 20.05 11.36
N THR A 751 -34.51 20.11 10.10
CA THR A 751 -35.17 19.08 9.29
C THR A 751 -34.48 19.01 7.92
N LEU A 752 -34.43 17.82 7.33
CA LEU A 752 -33.97 17.56 5.96
C LEU A 752 -35.09 16.78 5.26
N GLU A 753 -35.65 17.30 4.17
CA GLU A 753 -36.90 16.74 3.61
C GLU A 753 -36.68 15.41 2.89
N CYS A 754 -35.52 15.22 2.27
CA CYS A 754 -35.16 13.97 1.57
C CYS A 754 -34.75 12.83 2.50
N TYR A 755 -34.67 13.04 3.82
CA TYR A 755 -34.17 12.05 4.78
C TYR A 755 -35.14 11.82 5.95
N PRO A 756 -35.23 10.58 6.47
CA PRO A 756 -36.07 10.28 7.62
C PRO A 756 -35.56 10.96 8.90
N GLU A 757 -36.46 11.24 9.85
CA GLU A 757 -36.09 11.86 11.14
C GLU A 757 -35.04 11.06 11.92
N SER A 758 -34.96 9.74 11.74
CA SER A 758 -33.92 8.90 12.35
C SER A 758 -32.51 9.31 11.94
N PHE A 759 -32.31 9.68 10.67
CA PHE A 759 -31.03 10.15 10.14
C PHE A 759 -30.71 11.55 10.67
N VAL A 760 -31.68 12.46 10.67
CA VAL A 760 -31.52 13.82 11.23
C VAL A 760 -31.17 13.75 12.73
N ASN A 761 -31.78 12.84 13.48
CA ASN A 761 -31.47 12.62 14.90
C ASN A 761 -30.08 12.02 15.12
N GLN A 762 -29.58 11.20 14.20
CA GLN A 762 -28.21 10.70 14.24
C GLN A 762 -27.21 11.85 14.04
N ILE A 763 -27.47 12.76 13.09
CA ILE A 763 -26.67 13.98 12.89
C ILE A 763 -26.66 14.82 14.16
N LYS A 764 -27.83 15.09 14.75
CA LYS A 764 -27.94 15.85 16.01
C LYS A 764 -27.11 15.24 17.14
N ARG A 765 -27.10 13.91 17.28
CA ARG A 765 -26.30 13.20 18.29
C ARG A 765 -24.80 13.29 18.02
N SER A 766 -24.37 13.17 16.76
CA SER A 766 -22.96 13.30 16.37
C SER A 766 -22.45 14.71 16.68
N VAL A 767 -23.20 15.76 16.32
CA VAL A 767 -22.81 17.15 16.62
C VAL A 767 -22.68 17.42 18.12
N ILE A 768 -23.61 16.93 18.96
CA ILE A 768 -23.52 17.10 20.43
C ILE A 768 -22.31 16.38 21.01
N LYS A 769 -22.03 15.15 20.54
CA LYS A 769 -21.00 14.27 21.11
C LYS A 769 -19.59 14.60 20.60
N GLU A 770 -19.44 14.82 19.31
CA GLU A 770 -18.16 14.96 18.60
C GLU A 770 -17.81 16.43 18.31
N GLY A 771 -18.77 17.35 18.43
CA GLY A 771 -18.58 18.79 18.28
C GLY A 771 -18.65 19.29 16.83
N THR A 772 -18.58 18.40 15.84
CA THR A 772 -18.71 18.73 14.41
C THR A 772 -19.35 17.57 13.63
N TRP A 773 -20.03 17.87 12.52
CA TRP A 773 -20.51 16.91 11.55
C TRP A 773 -20.38 17.48 10.14
N ARG A 774 -19.98 16.65 9.16
CA ARG A 774 -19.83 17.04 7.74
C ARG A 774 -20.37 15.95 6.82
N GLY A 775 -21.05 16.34 5.74
CA GLY A 775 -21.50 15.39 4.71
C GLY A 775 -22.15 16.02 3.48
N GLU A 776 -22.08 15.32 2.35
CA GLU A 776 -22.87 15.61 1.15
C GLU A 776 -24.27 15.01 1.32
N ILE A 777 -25.32 15.85 1.28
CA ILE A 777 -26.71 15.45 1.43
C ILE A 777 -27.60 16.15 0.42
N THR A 778 -28.65 15.48 -0.03
CA THR A 778 -29.65 16.08 -0.91
C THR A 778 -30.77 16.70 -0.08
N ASP A 779 -31.18 17.92 -0.41
CA ASP A 779 -32.35 18.53 0.21
C ASP A 779 -33.19 19.26 -0.85
N VAL A 780 -34.34 19.78 -0.42
CA VAL A 780 -35.32 20.43 -1.30
C VAL A 780 -35.30 21.94 -1.10
N LYS A 781 -35.29 22.70 -2.19
CA LYS A 781 -35.43 24.16 -2.18
C LYS A 781 -36.90 24.55 -1.97
N ALA A 782 -37.16 25.80 -1.57
CA ALA A 782 -38.53 26.30 -1.37
C ALA A 782 -39.44 26.22 -2.61
N ASN A 783 -38.88 26.07 -3.81
CA ASN A 783 -39.61 25.88 -5.06
C ASN A 783 -39.91 24.40 -5.40
N GLY A 784 -39.40 23.44 -4.60
CA GLY A 784 -39.57 22.00 -4.81
C GLY A 784 -38.44 21.31 -5.57
N ASP A 785 -37.41 22.04 -6.02
CA ASP A 785 -36.27 21.42 -6.72
C ASP A 785 -35.31 20.76 -5.73
N GLU A 786 -34.89 19.53 -6.04
CA GLU A 786 -33.83 18.85 -5.29
C GLU A 786 -32.46 19.44 -5.64
N PHE A 787 -31.61 19.62 -4.63
CA PHE A 787 -30.22 20.04 -4.82
C PHE A 787 -29.29 19.28 -3.90
N LEU A 788 -28.08 19.01 -4.40
CA LEU A 788 -27.03 18.36 -3.63
C LEU A 788 -26.25 19.42 -2.87
N MET A 789 -26.30 19.36 -1.54
CA MET A 789 -25.56 20.28 -0.68
C MET A 789 -24.47 19.59 0.14
N GLU A 790 -23.32 20.25 0.26
CA GLU A 790 -22.29 19.88 1.22
C GLU A 790 -22.57 20.64 2.52
N LEU A 791 -22.99 19.94 3.59
CA LEU A 791 -23.39 20.51 4.87
C LEU A 791 -22.34 20.24 5.95
N THR A 792 -22.00 21.28 6.71
CA THR A 792 -21.18 21.24 7.93
C THR A 792 -21.98 21.79 9.12
N LEU A 793 -21.86 21.16 10.29
CA LEU A 793 -22.49 21.57 11.54
C LEU A 793 -21.44 21.57 12.66
N ASP A 794 -21.19 22.72 13.28
CA ASP A 794 -20.18 22.91 14.33
C ASP A 794 -20.82 23.41 15.63
N ALA A 795 -20.55 22.75 16.76
CA ALA A 795 -21.06 23.13 18.08
C ALA A 795 -20.12 24.09 18.81
N VAL A 796 -20.63 25.25 19.20
CA VAL A 796 -19.93 26.27 20.00
C VAL A 796 -20.30 26.09 21.47
N ARG A 797 -19.28 25.89 22.31
CA ARG A 797 -19.44 25.65 23.76
C ARG A 797 -19.18 26.91 24.57
N ASP A 798 -19.83 27.02 25.72
CA ASP A 798 -19.60 28.10 26.70
C ASP A 798 -18.40 27.79 27.62
N ASP A 799 -18.08 28.74 28.52
CA ASP A 799 -16.99 28.61 29.51
C ASP A 799 -17.18 27.44 30.49
N ASN A 800 -18.38 26.87 30.59
CA ASN A 800 -18.69 25.69 31.41
C ASN A 800 -18.59 24.38 30.61
N GLY A 801 -18.28 24.43 29.31
CA GLY A 801 -18.17 23.27 28.42
C GLY A 801 -19.49 22.79 27.80
N GLU A 802 -20.59 23.48 28.08
CA GLU A 802 -21.93 23.15 27.58
C GLU A 802 -22.17 23.75 26.19
N VAL A 803 -22.95 23.08 25.34
CA VAL A 803 -23.25 23.59 23.99
C VAL A 803 -24.16 24.82 24.09
N SER A 804 -23.64 25.97 23.66
CA SER A 804 -24.33 27.26 23.66
C SER A 804 -25.08 27.48 22.34
N LEU A 805 -24.38 27.28 21.22
CA LEU A 805 -24.87 27.53 19.86
C LEU A 805 -24.36 26.44 18.91
N ILE A 806 -25.04 26.23 17.80
CA ILE A 806 -24.57 25.33 16.73
C ILE A 806 -24.59 26.12 15.42
N VAL A 807 -23.48 26.15 14.70
CA VAL A 807 -23.33 26.87 13.43
C VAL A 807 -23.36 25.85 12.30
N ALA A 808 -24.30 26.01 11.37
CA ALA A 808 -24.33 25.25 10.13
C ALA A 808 -23.82 26.11 8.97
N SER A 809 -23.03 25.51 8.08
CA SER A 809 -22.69 26.08 6.79
C SER A 809 -22.93 25.06 5.68
N PHE A 810 -23.51 25.49 4.55
CA PHE A 810 -23.69 24.62 3.39
C PHE A 810 -23.49 25.32 2.04
N SER A 811 -23.10 24.53 1.04
CA SER A 811 -22.93 24.98 -0.35
C SER A 811 -23.64 24.02 -1.33
N ASP A 812 -24.17 24.55 -2.44
CA ASP A 812 -24.78 23.75 -3.52
C ASP A 812 -23.69 23.27 -4.49
N ILE A 813 -23.53 21.95 -4.62
CA ILE A 813 -22.46 21.32 -5.43
C ILE A 813 -23.00 20.61 -6.69
N THR A 814 -24.28 20.81 -7.02
CA THR A 814 -24.99 20.08 -8.09
C THR A 814 -24.32 20.25 -9.46
N GLU A 815 -24.06 21.48 -9.90
CA GLU A 815 -23.46 21.80 -11.21
C GLU A 815 -22.01 21.27 -11.34
N ARG A 816 -21.26 21.35 -10.24
CA ARG A 816 -19.87 20.85 -10.17
C ARG A 816 -19.81 19.34 -10.40
N ARG A 817 -20.71 18.57 -9.80
CA ARG A 817 -20.81 17.11 -9.98
C ARG A 817 -21.22 16.72 -11.40
N HIS A 818 -22.15 17.45 -12.02
CA HIS A 818 -22.55 17.20 -13.40
C HIS A 818 -21.38 17.38 -14.38
N THR A 819 -20.62 18.47 -14.23
CA THR A 819 -19.46 18.76 -15.08
C THR A 819 -18.38 17.68 -14.96
N GLU A 820 -18.13 17.19 -13.75
CA GLU A 820 -17.16 16.11 -13.50
C GLU A 820 -17.54 14.81 -14.22
N ASN A 821 -18.82 14.45 -14.21
CA ASN A 821 -19.31 13.23 -14.86
C ASN A 821 -19.23 13.30 -16.40
N GLU A 822 -19.53 14.45 -17.01
CA GLU A 822 -19.46 14.60 -18.46
C GLU A 822 -18.01 14.57 -18.98
N LEU A 823 -17.07 15.17 -18.25
CA LEU A 823 -15.64 15.09 -18.59
C LEU A 823 -15.12 13.64 -18.55
N ARG A 824 -15.60 12.82 -17.61
CA ARG A 824 -15.26 11.39 -17.55
C ARG A 824 -15.82 10.61 -18.75
N ARG A 825 -17.01 10.96 -19.24
CA ARG A 825 -17.62 10.35 -20.43
C ARG A 825 -16.78 10.62 -21.68
N LEU A 826 -16.49 11.90 -21.94
CA LEU A 826 -15.71 12.34 -23.11
C LEU A 826 -14.28 11.77 -23.16
N SER A 827 -13.68 11.45 -22.02
CA SER A 827 -12.34 10.86 -21.97
C SER A 827 -12.31 9.37 -22.39
N ASN A 828 -13.42 8.65 -22.27
CA ASN A 828 -13.44 7.18 -22.37
C ASN A 828 -14.26 6.62 -23.55
N THR A 829 -15.09 7.45 -24.19
CA THR A 829 -15.96 7.03 -25.30
C THR A 829 -15.59 7.75 -26.60
N ASP A 830 -15.77 7.07 -27.74
CA ASP A 830 -15.71 7.63 -29.09
C ASP A 830 -16.99 8.42 -29.36
N THR A 831 -16.85 9.67 -29.82
CA THR A 831 -17.99 10.59 -29.96
C THR A 831 -18.88 10.29 -31.17
N LEU A 832 -18.38 9.53 -32.16
CA LEU A 832 -19.14 9.18 -33.35
C LEU A 832 -19.99 7.92 -33.10
N THR A 833 -19.35 6.83 -32.67
CA THR A 833 -20.00 5.51 -32.54
C THR A 833 -20.58 5.25 -31.15
N GLY A 834 -20.23 6.05 -30.14
CA GLY A 834 -20.60 5.81 -28.74
C GLY A 834 -19.85 4.64 -28.08
N LEU A 835 -19.02 3.92 -28.83
CA LEU A 835 -18.20 2.82 -28.32
C LEU A 835 -17.06 3.33 -27.44
N PRO A 836 -16.53 2.51 -26.52
CA PRO A 836 -15.30 2.83 -25.82
C PRO A 836 -14.13 3.09 -26.78
N ASN A 837 -13.35 4.13 -26.48
CA ASN A 837 -12.27 4.61 -27.34
C ASN A 837 -10.94 3.85 -27.12
N ARG A 838 -9.93 4.16 -27.93
CA ARG A 838 -8.57 3.59 -27.84
C ARG A 838 -7.93 3.73 -26.46
N SER A 839 -8.13 4.87 -25.78
CA SER A 839 -7.58 5.09 -24.44
C SER A 839 -8.19 4.12 -23.43
N TYR A 840 -9.50 3.91 -23.51
CA TYR A 840 -10.20 2.94 -22.68
C TYR A 840 -9.83 1.50 -23.03
N PHE A 841 -9.65 1.16 -24.31
CA PHE A 841 -9.10 -0.13 -24.75
C PHE A 841 -7.74 -0.40 -24.15
N GLN A 842 -6.81 0.54 -24.29
CA GLN A 842 -5.43 0.32 -23.88
C GLN A 842 -5.31 0.14 -22.36
N VAL A 843 -6.12 0.87 -21.58
CA VAL A 843 -6.25 0.66 -20.15
C VAL A 843 -6.88 -0.69 -19.84
N SER A 844 -7.98 -1.06 -20.51
CA SER A 844 -8.71 -2.32 -20.27
C SER A 844 -7.92 -3.58 -20.65
N HIS A 845 -7.29 -3.59 -21.80
CA HIS A 845 -6.46 -4.72 -22.28
C HIS A 845 -5.16 -4.83 -21.48
N SER A 846 -4.51 -3.70 -21.15
CA SER A 846 -3.41 -3.73 -20.18
C SER A 846 -3.91 -4.36 -18.88
N ASN A 847 -5.10 -3.92 -18.41
CA ASN A 847 -5.88 -4.39 -17.25
C ASN A 847 -6.20 -5.90 -17.21
N LEU A 848 -6.10 -6.61 -18.33
CA LEU A 848 -6.26 -8.06 -18.38
C LEU A 848 -4.91 -8.79 -18.44
N VAL A 849 -3.99 -8.30 -19.27
CA VAL A 849 -2.65 -8.87 -19.44
C VAL A 849 -1.91 -8.94 -18.12
N ARG A 850 -2.09 -7.97 -17.22
CA ARG A 850 -1.36 -7.97 -15.95
C ARG A 850 -2.11 -8.61 -14.79
N LYS A 851 -3.44 -8.69 -14.85
CA LYS A 851 -4.21 -9.64 -14.04
C LYS A 851 -3.94 -11.09 -14.44
N LYS A 852 -3.21 -11.31 -15.54
CA LYS A 852 -2.97 -12.61 -16.14
C LYS A 852 -4.27 -13.37 -16.41
N VAL A 853 -5.34 -12.62 -16.65
CA VAL A 853 -6.62 -13.21 -17.05
C VAL A 853 -6.43 -13.70 -18.45
N SER A 854 -6.69 -14.98 -18.68
CA SER A 854 -6.74 -15.58 -19.99
C SER A 854 -7.78 -14.84 -20.85
N HIS A 855 -7.38 -14.30 -21.99
CA HIS A 855 -8.29 -13.52 -22.85
C HIS A 855 -7.88 -13.60 -24.31
N THR A 856 -8.84 -13.30 -25.18
CA THR A 856 -8.62 -13.21 -26.62
C THR A 856 -8.81 -11.77 -27.09
N LEU A 857 -7.87 -11.28 -27.89
CA LEU A 857 -7.99 -10.01 -28.59
C LEU A 857 -8.24 -10.28 -30.07
N LEU A 858 -9.35 -9.75 -30.59
CA LEU A 858 -9.65 -9.70 -32.01
C LEU A 858 -9.51 -8.25 -32.47
N LEU A 859 -8.69 -8.03 -33.48
CA LEU A 859 -8.50 -6.74 -34.12
C LEU A 859 -9.10 -6.81 -35.52
N PHE A 860 -9.97 -5.86 -35.86
CA PHE A 860 -10.70 -5.82 -37.12
C PHE A 860 -10.40 -4.53 -37.86
N ASP A 861 -10.31 -4.62 -39.16
CA ASP A 861 -10.24 -3.48 -40.06
C ASP A 861 -11.21 -3.70 -41.23
N LEU A 862 -11.93 -2.63 -41.59
CA LEU A 862 -12.89 -2.66 -42.68
C LEU A 862 -12.19 -2.55 -44.04
N ASP A 863 -12.33 -3.60 -44.85
CA ASP A 863 -11.65 -3.70 -46.13
C ASP A 863 -12.12 -2.59 -47.09
N ASP A 864 -11.18 -1.89 -47.71
CA ASP A 864 -11.44 -0.83 -48.70
C ASP A 864 -12.28 0.37 -48.20
N PHE A 865 -12.43 0.58 -46.88
CA PHE A 865 -13.19 1.71 -46.32
C PHE A 865 -12.72 3.08 -46.84
N LYS A 866 -11.41 3.27 -47.01
CA LYS A 866 -10.86 4.50 -47.60
C LYS A 866 -11.42 4.79 -49.01
N LYS A 867 -11.62 3.76 -49.86
CA LYS A 867 -12.20 3.96 -51.20
C LYS A 867 -13.64 4.43 -51.12
N ILE A 868 -14.38 3.99 -50.10
CA ILE A 868 -15.75 4.44 -49.84
C ILE A 868 -15.75 5.91 -49.44
N ASN A 869 -14.89 6.32 -48.50
CA ASN A 869 -14.73 7.73 -48.12
C ASN A 869 -14.33 8.62 -49.31
N ASP A 870 -13.38 8.16 -50.13
CA ASP A 870 -12.89 8.90 -51.29
C ASP A 870 -13.95 9.00 -52.41
N SER A 871 -14.90 8.06 -52.48
CA SER A 871 -15.92 7.99 -53.55
C SER A 871 -17.28 8.58 -53.16
N LEU A 872 -17.69 8.40 -51.91
CA LEU A 872 -19.03 8.74 -51.39
C LEU A 872 -19.00 9.85 -50.33
N GLY A 873 -17.82 10.27 -49.86
CA GLY A 873 -17.66 11.33 -48.89
C GLY A 873 -17.66 10.85 -47.43
N HIS A 874 -17.14 11.69 -46.54
CA HIS A 874 -16.94 11.34 -45.13
C HIS A 874 -18.25 11.18 -44.33
N GLU A 875 -19.32 11.89 -44.69
CA GLU A 875 -20.61 11.78 -43.99
C GLU A 875 -21.22 10.37 -44.14
N ILE A 876 -21.17 9.80 -45.35
CA ILE A 876 -21.62 8.42 -45.61
C ILE A 876 -20.70 7.40 -44.93
N GLY A 877 -19.40 7.66 -44.88
CA GLY A 877 -18.45 6.82 -44.15
C GLY A 877 -18.67 6.81 -42.64
N ASP A 878 -18.99 7.97 -42.05
CA ASP A 878 -19.31 8.09 -40.62
C ASP A 878 -20.61 7.35 -40.28
N GLU A 879 -21.64 7.46 -41.13
CA GLU A 879 -22.89 6.70 -40.96
C GLU A 879 -22.65 5.18 -41.11
N LEU A 880 -21.81 4.76 -42.04
CA LEU A 880 -21.41 3.36 -42.20
C LEU A 880 -20.71 2.84 -40.94
N LEU A 881 -19.80 3.62 -40.35
CA LEU A 881 -19.12 3.24 -39.11
C LEU A 881 -20.09 3.09 -37.93
N CYS A 882 -21.12 3.94 -37.85
CA CYS A 882 -22.18 3.82 -36.84
C CYS A 882 -22.99 2.53 -37.03
N GLN A 883 -23.41 2.21 -38.25
CA GLN A 883 -24.17 0.98 -38.52
C GLN A 883 -23.33 -0.28 -38.32
N VAL A 884 -22.04 -0.26 -38.66
CA VAL A 884 -21.10 -1.35 -38.35
C VAL A 884 -20.96 -1.55 -36.85
N ALA A 885 -20.79 -0.46 -36.08
CA ALA A 885 -20.69 -0.52 -34.63
C ALA A 885 -21.95 -1.13 -33.98
N GLU A 886 -23.14 -0.73 -34.42
CA GLU A 886 -24.41 -1.31 -33.97
C GLU A 886 -24.48 -2.81 -34.27
N ARG A 887 -24.17 -3.21 -35.51
CA ARG A 887 -24.23 -4.61 -35.93
C ARG A 887 -23.25 -5.51 -35.17
N LEU A 888 -22.07 -4.97 -34.81
CA LEU A 888 -21.07 -5.70 -34.02
C LEU A 888 -21.45 -5.81 -32.54
N MET A 889 -22.15 -4.81 -31.97
CA MET A 889 -22.62 -4.88 -30.58
C MET A 889 -23.64 -6.02 -30.35
N ASP A 890 -24.42 -6.38 -31.37
CA ASP A 890 -25.42 -7.47 -31.27
C ASP A 890 -24.81 -8.88 -31.26
N ILE A 891 -23.55 -9.04 -31.68
CA ILE A 891 -22.88 -10.35 -31.80
C ILE A 891 -22.14 -10.73 -30.50
N GLY A 892 -21.61 -9.74 -29.79
CA GLY A 892 -20.86 -9.95 -28.54
C GLY A 892 -21.74 -10.37 -27.36
N ARG A 893 -21.15 -11.07 -26.38
CA ARG A 893 -21.82 -11.32 -25.09
C ARG A 893 -21.83 -10.04 -24.26
N ARG A 894 -22.70 -9.96 -23.25
CA ARG A 894 -22.73 -8.83 -22.28
C ARG A 894 -21.39 -8.56 -21.57
N GLN A 895 -20.50 -9.55 -21.53
CA GLN A 895 -19.18 -9.47 -20.91
C GLN A 895 -18.06 -9.09 -21.90
N ASP A 896 -18.33 -9.20 -23.21
CA ASP A 896 -17.35 -8.87 -24.24
C ASP A 896 -17.41 -7.36 -24.49
N THR A 897 -16.26 -6.71 -24.62
CA THR A 897 -16.21 -5.26 -24.85
C THR A 897 -15.73 -4.97 -26.26
N LEU A 898 -16.56 -4.27 -27.03
CA LEU A 898 -16.23 -3.75 -28.35
C LEU A 898 -15.65 -2.34 -28.21
N TYR A 899 -14.59 -2.05 -28.95
CA TYR A 899 -13.86 -0.79 -28.93
C TYR A 899 -13.70 -0.26 -30.35
N ARG A 900 -13.69 1.07 -30.48
CA ARG A 900 -13.20 1.73 -31.70
C ARG A 900 -11.82 2.31 -31.45
N LEU A 901 -10.82 1.81 -32.18
CA LEU A 901 -9.42 2.17 -31.97
C LEU A 901 -8.99 3.39 -32.79
N GLY A 902 -9.74 3.71 -33.83
CA GLY A 902 -9.61 4.92 -34.64
C GLY A 902 -9.82 4.63 -36.12
N GLY A 903 -10.33 5.60 -36.89
CA GLY A 903 -10.63 5.40 -38.30
C GLY A 903 -11.66 4.28 -38.51
N ASP A 904 -11.25 3.26 -39.25
CA ASP A 904 -11.92 2.00 -39.61
C ASP A 904 -11.50 0.79 -38.76
N GLU A 905 -10.68 0.99 -37.73
CA GLU A 905 -10.20 -0.08 -36.84
C GLU A 905 -11.13 -0.29 -35.63
N PHE A 906 -11.54 -1.53 -35.44
CA PHE A 906 -12.30 -2.00 -34.28
C PHE A 906 -11.49 -3.04 -33.49
N GLY A 907 -11.75 -3.14 -32.20
CA GLY A 907 -11.17 -4.17 -31.34
C GLY A 907 -12.26 -4.83 -30.49
N LEU A 908 -12.24 -6.15 -30.40
CA LEU A 908 -13.13 -6.92 -29.53
C LEU A 908 -12.27 -7.67 -28.54
N LEU A 909 -12.57 -7.46 -27.25
CA LEU A 909 -11.86 -8.08 -26.15
C LEU A 909 -12.80 -9.08 -25.46
N ILE A 910 -12.38 -10.33 -25.44
CA ILE A 910 -13.15 -11.45 -24.89
C ILE A 910 -12.41 -11.98 -23.67
N GLU A 911 -13.00 -11.77 -22.51
CA GLU A 911 -12.45 -12.19 -21.22
C GLU A 911 -12.74 -13.68 -20.95
N ASP A 912 -11.80 -14.35 -20.28
CA ASP A 912 -11.92 -15.72 -19.77
C ASP A 912 -12.26 -16.78 -20.85
N SER A 913 -11.82 -16.53 -22.07
CA SER A 913 -11.96 -17.46 -23.19
C SER A 913 -10.69 -17.49 -24.02
N VAL A 914 -10.08 -18.68 -24.11
CA VAL A 914 -8.92 -19.00 -24.96
C VAL A 914 -9.23 -20.22 -25.84
N ASP A 915 -10.51 -20.64 -25.85
CA ASP A 915 -10.95 -21.74 -26.70
C ASP A 915 -10.90 -21.30 -28.16
N ILE A 916 -9.91 -21.81 -28.87
CA ILE A 916 -9.61 -21.53 -30.27
C ILE A 916 -10.86 -21.74 -31.16
N ASN A 917 -11.72 -22.70 -30.82
CA ASN A 917 -12.88 -23.04 -31.64
C ASN A 917 -14.00 -22.02 -31.48
N LEU A 918 -14.33 -21.69 -30.24
CA LEU A 918 -15.35 -20.69 -29.91
C LEU A 918 -14.98 -19.33 -30.52
N ILE A 919 -13.70 -18.98 -30.45
CA ILE A 919 -13.16 -17.74 -31.01
C ILE A 919 -13.17 -17.77 -32.55
N GLY A 920 -12.81 -18.89 -33.17
CA GLY A 920 -12.86 -19.06 -34.63
C GLY A 920 -14.29 -18.95 -35.18
N ASP A 921 -15.26 -19.57 -34.50
CA ASP A 921 -16.68 -19.48 -34.86
C ASP A 921 -17.21 -18.07 -34.74
N LEU A 922 -16.86 -17.37 -33.65
CA LEU A 922 -17.23 -15.97 -33.44
C LEU A 922 -16.65 -15.06 -34.53
N ALA A 923 -15.38 -15.24 -34.88
CA ALA A 923 -14.73 -14.47 -35.94
C ALA A 923 -15.40 -14.69 -37.31
N ASN A 924 -15.81 -15.93 -37.62
CA ASN A 924 -16.60 -16.22 -38.82
C ASN A 924 -17.98 -15.56 -38.79
N GLN A 925 -18.68 -15.60 -37.66
CA GLN A 925 -19.98 -14.94 -37.51
C GLN A 925 -19.86 -13.43 -37.71
N ILE A 926 -18.80 -12.81 -37.19
CA ILE A 926 -18.53 -11.39 -37.39
C ILE A 926 -18.33 -11.08 -38.87
N ASN A 927 -17.46 -11.81 -39.59
CA ASN A 927 -17.26 -11.58 -41.02
C ASN A 927 -18.54 -11.74 -41.84
N LEU A 928 -19.34 -12.79 -41.56
CA LEU A 928 -20.62 -13.01 -42.24
C LEU A 928 -21.60 -11.85 -41.99
N LYS A 929 -21.64 -11.31 -40.76
CA LYS A 929 -22.52 -10.21 -40.40
C LYS A 929 -22.06 -8.87 -40.96
N VAL A 930 -20.77 -8.60 -40.95
CA VAL A 930 -20.22 -7.37 -41.53
C VAL A 930 -20.46 -7.36 -43.05
N ALA A 931 -20.36 -8.50 -43.72
CA ALA A 931 -20.61 -8.63 -45.16
C ALA A 931 -22.09 -8.51 -45.58
N GLU A 932 -23.04 -8.42 -44.65
CA GLU A 932 -24.43 -8.11 -44.99
C GLU A 932 -24.54 -6.66 -45.52
N PRO A 933 -25.42 -6.37 -46.50
CA PRO A 933 -25.52 -5.03 -47.09
C PRO A 933 -25.92 -3.95 -46.08
N TYR A 934 -25.38 -2.74 -46.24
CA TYR A 934 -25.75 -1.54 -45.50
C TYR A 934 -26.56 -0.62 -46.42
N PHE A 935 -27.70 -0.12 -45.92
CA PHE A 935 -28.57 0.79 -46.67
C PHE A 935 -28.40 2.20 -46.11
N ILE A 936 -27.68 3.05 -46.86
CA ILE A 936 -27.38 4.44 -46.49
C ILE A 936 -27.82 5.33 -47.66
N GLU A 937 -28.66 6.34 -47.39
CA GLU A 937 -29.20 7.27 -48.39
C GLU A 937 -29.68 6.64 -49.73
N GLN A 938 -30.35 5.48 -49.67
CA GLN A 938 -30.86 4.71 -50.83
C GLN A 938 -29.80 3.99 -51.69
N GLN A 939 -28.55 3.89 -51.23
CA GLN A 939 -27.50 3.07 -51.84
C GLN A 939 -27.22 1.82 -51.00
N GLU A 940 -26.89 0.72 -51.69
CA GLU A 940 -26.51 -0.55 -51.07
C GLU A 940 -24.98 -0.64 -51.06
N ILE A 941 -24.40 -0.63 -49.85
CA ILE A 941 -22.95 -0.70 -49.65
C ILE A 941 -22.62 -2.05 -49.00
N VAL A 942 -21.69 -2.79 -49.58
CA VAL A 942 -21.18 -4.05 -49.03
C VAL A 942 -19.71 -3.86 -48.69
N ILE A 943 -19.33 -4.19 -47.47
CA ILE A 943 -17.96 -4.08 -46.98
C ILE A 943 -17.58 -5.36 -46.24
N GLY A 944 -16.35 -5.83 -46.45
CA GLY A 944 -15.77 -6.97 -45.73
C GLY A 944 -14.94 -6.50 -44.54
N SER A 945 -14.61 -7.42 -43.64
CA SER A 945 -13.65 -7.16 -42.56
C SER A 945 -12.51 -8.17 -42.57
N SER A 946 -11.30 -7.69 -42.30
CA SER A 946 -10.14 -8.54 -42.05
C SER A 946 -9.88 -8.60 -40.55
N ILE A 947 -9.72 -9.81 -39.99
CA ILE A 947 -9.62 -10.02 -38.54
C ILE A 947 -8.30 -10.68 -38.16
N GLY A 948 -7.55 -10.06 -37.25
CA GLY A 948 -6.39 -10.66 -36.59
C GLY A 948 -6.72 -11.11 -35.18
N ILE A 949 -6.36 -12.34 -34.82
CA ILE A 949 -6.69 -12.95 -33.53
C ILE A 949 -5.41 -13.32 -32.78
N VAL A 950 -5.32 -12.89 -31.53
CA VAL A 950 -4.25 -13.28 -30.59
C VAL A 950 -4.82 -13.74 -29.25
N LEU A 951 -4.13 -14.71 -28.66
CA LEU A 951 -4.53 -15.37 -27.42
C LEU A 951 -3.50 -15.06 -26.32
N TYR A 952 -3.95 -14.46 -25.22
CA TYR A 952 -3.12 -14.32 -24.04
C TYR A 952 -3.33 -15.53 -23.11
N PRO A 953 -2.27 -16.18 -22.60
CA PRO A 953 -0.85 -15.78 -22.66
C PRO A 953 -0.01 -16.42 -23.79
N HIS A 954 -0.63 -17.16 -24.72
CA HIS A 954 0.09 -17.97 -25.72
C HIS A 954 0.86 -17.14 -26.74
N ASP A 955 0.26 -16.08 -27.25
CA ASP A 955 0.81 -15.28 -28.35
C ASP A 955 1.63 -14.08 -27.85
N GLY A 956 1.68 -13.78 -26.56
CA GLY A 956 2.47 -12.66 -26.03
C GLY A 956 2.24 -12.40 -24.55
N HIS A 957 3.13 -11.61 -23.93
CA HIS A 957 3.09 -11.36 -22.48
C HIS A 957 2.85 -9.89 -22.12
N THR A 958 2.76 -9.00 -23.11
CA THR A 958 2.47 -7.58 -22.90
C THR A 958 1.35 -7.11 -23.81
N SER A 959 0.56 -6.12 -23.38
CA SER A 959 -0.53 -5.56 -24.18
C SER A 959 -0.04 -4.99 -25.52
N GLN A 960 1.16 -4.41 -25.56
CA GLN A 960 1.73 -3.86 -26.80
C GLN A 960 2.14 -4.97 -27.77
N GLU A 961 2.77 -6.02 -27.26
CA GLU A 961 3.18 -7.18 -28.06
C GLU A 961 1.97 -7.91 -28.65
N LEU A 962 0.93 -8.15 -27.86
CA LEU A 962 -0.31 -8.76 -28.34
C LEU A 962 -0.99 -7.89 -29.41
N LEU A 963 -1.09 -6.58 -29.19
CA LEU A 963 -1.69 -5.66 -30.17
C LEU A 963 -0.89 -5.65 -31.48
N GLN A 964 0.45 -5.63 -31.40
CA GLN A 964 1.33 -5.72 -32.56
C GLN A 964 1.15 -7.04 -33.32
N LYS A 965 1.01 -8.15 -32.61
CA LYS A 965 0.82 -9.47 -33.20
C LYS A 965 -0.58 -9.63 -33.80
N ALA A 966 -1.61 -9.03 -33.20
CA ALA A 966 -2.96 -8.98 -33.74
C ALA A 966 -2.99 -8.18 -35.05
N ASP A 967 -2.31 -7.04 -35.09
CA ASP A 967 -2.15 -6.21 -36.28
C ASP A 967 -1.42 -6.97 -37.41
N MET A 968 -0.34 -7.68 -37.09
CA MET A 968 0.35 -8.56 -38.05
C MET A 968 -0.57 -9.66 -38.60
N ALA A 969 -1.36 -10.31 -37.74
CA ALA A 969 -2.29 -11.36 -38.15
C ALA A 969 -3.42 -10.80 -39.04
N MET A 970 -3.96 -9.63 -38.69
CA MET A 970 -4.95 -8.91 -39.47
C MET A 970 -4.41 -8.50 -40.85
N TYR A 971 -3.18 -8.00 -40.91
CA TYR A 971 -2.51 -7.67 -42.16
C TYR A 971 -2.32 -8.90 -43.06
N HIS A 972 -1.99 -10.07 -42.49
CA HIS A 972 -1.94 -11.33 -43.24
C HIS A 972 -3.32 -11.77 -43.76
N ALA A 973 -4.41 -11.51 -43.02
CA ALA A 973 -5.76 -11.75 -43.49
C ALA A 973 -6.09 -10.86 -44.71
N LYS A 974 -5.73 -9.57 -44.67
CA LYS A 974 -5.89 -8.65 -45.81
C LYS A 974 -5.16 -9.13 -47.07
N GLN A 975 -3.92 -9.60 -46.93
CA GLN A 975 -3.13 -10.10 -48.06
C GLN A 975 -3.71 -11.36 -48.72
N ARG A 976 -4.54 -12.12 -48.01
CA ARG A 976 -5.20 -13.34 -48.52
C ARG A 976 -6.51 -13.10 -49.26
N GLY A 977 -6.87 -11.84 -49.48
CA GLY A 977 -8.06 -11.46 -50.27
C GLY A 977 -9.15 -10.75 -49.48
N GLY A 978 -8.92 -10.42 -48.20
CA GLY A 978 -9.91 -9.75 -47.35
C GLY A 978 -11.03 -10.68 -46.88
N ASN A 979 -11.96 -10.15 -46.07
CA ASN A 979 -13.13 -10.85 -45.57
C ASN A 979 -12.85 -12.23 -44.91
N CYS A 980 -11.78 -12.33 -44.13
CA CYS A 980 -11.38 -13.55 -43.44
C CYS A 980 -10.70 -13.24 -42.10
N TYR A 981 -10.48 -14.27 -41.28
CA TYR A 981 -9.78 -14.14 -40.00
C TYR A 981 -8.50 -14.97 -40.00
N GLN A 982 -7.54 -14.57 -39.15
CA GLN A 982 -6.26 -15.25 -39.01
C GLN A 982 -5.79 -15.21 -37.56
N PHE A 983 -5.47 -16.39 -37.01
CA PHE A 983 -4.70 -16.48 -35.76
C PHE A 983 -3.22 -16.16 -36.02
N PHE A 984 -2.56 -15.52 -35.07
CA PHE A 984 -1.13 -15.21 -35.15
C PHE A 984 -0.26 -16.48 -35.25
N SER A 985 -0.56 -17.52 -34.45
CA SER A 985 0.17 -18.80 -34.49
C SER A 985 -0.29 -19.70 -35.65
N GLN A 986 0.65 -20.10 -36.52
CA GLN A 986 0.37 -20.92 -37.71
C GLN A 986 -0.12 -22.34 -37.36
N SER A 987 0.41 -22.96 -36.29
CA SER A 987 -0.03 -24.29 -35.83
C SER A 987 -1.42 -24.28 -35.19
N MET A 988 -1.80 -23.18 -34.53
CA MET A 988 -3.15 -23.00 -33.97
C MET A 988 -4.19 -22.79 -35.08
N ASN A 989 -3.83 -22.04 -36.13
CA ASN A 989 -4.69 -21.88 -37.29
C ASN A 989 -4.92 -23.23 -38.01
N GLU A 990 -3.88 -24.05 -38.16
CA GLU A 990 -4.00 -25.40 -38.73
C GLU A 990 -4.86 -26.33 -37.85
N ASN A 991 -4.75 -26.25 -36.53
CA ASN A 991 -5.57 -27.03 -35.60
C ASN A 991 -7.04 -26.59 -35.57
N ALA A 992 -7.32 -25.28 -35.62
CA ALA A 992 -8.68 -24.75 -35.71
C ALA A 992 -9.38 -25.23 -36.98
N VAL A 993 -8.67 -25.16 -38.13
CA VAL A 993 -9.19 -25.65 -39.41
C VAL A 993 -9.38 -27.17 -39.40
N LYS A 994 -8.41 -27.94 -38.86
CA LYS A 994 -8.55 -29.41 -38.72
C LYS A 994 -9.73 -29.79 -37.84
N ARG A 995 -9.97 -29.07 -36.76
CA ARG A 995 -11.05 -29.35 -35.81
C ARG A 995 -12.43 -28.99 -36.36
N LEU A 996 -12.57 -27.85 -37.03
CA LEU A 996 -13.77 -27.50 -37.81
C LEU A 996 -14.07 -28.55 -38.88
N LYS A 997 -13.03 -29.05 -39.56
CA LYS A 997 -13.18 -30.15 -40.53
C LYS A 997 -13.69 -31.42 -39.85
N LEU A 998 -13.08 -31.83 -38.73
CA LEU A 998 -13.48 -33.00 -37.95
C LEU A 998 -14.93 -32.89 -37.42
N GLU A 999 -15.33 -31.71 -36.97
CA GLU A 999 -16.70 -31.47 -36.50
C GLU A 999 -17.72 -31.60 -37.62
N ASN A 1000 -17.43 -31.01 -38.78
CA ASN A 1000 -18.27 -31.15 -39.97
C ASN A 1000 -18.37 -32.61 -40.41
N GLU A 1001 -17.25 -33.35 -40.40
CA GLU A 1001 -17.23 -34.79 -40.68
C GLU A 1001 -18.07 -35.59 -39.67
N LEU A 1002 -17.97 -35.26 -38.37
CA LEU A 1002 -18.78 -35.90 -37.32
C LEU A 1002 -20.28 -35.64 -37.49
N ARG A 1003 -20.67 -34.38 -37.77
CA ARG A 1003 -22.06 -34.01 -38.05
C ARG A 1003 -22.58 -34.67 -39.33
N ALA A 1004 -21.74 -34.80 -40.35
CA ALA A 1004 -22.07 -35.50 -41.58
C ALA A 1004 -22.28 -37.00 -41.32
N ALA A 1005 -21.37 -37.65 -40.59
CA ALA A 1005 -21.44 -39.07 -40.24
C ALA A 1005 -22.69 -39.44 -39.43
N LEU A 1006 -23.11 -38.56 -38.50
CA LEU A 1006 -24.36 -38.70 -37.74
C LEU A 1006 -25.60 -38.61 -38.66
N LYS A 1007 -25.57 -37.80 -39.72
CA LYS A 1007 -26.68 -37.70 -40.68
C LYS A 1007 -26.68 -38.86 -41.68
N SER A 1008 -25.52 -39.30 -42.14
CA SER A 1008 -25.36 -40.35 -43.14
C SER A 1008 -25.40 -41.78 -42.58
N HIS A 1009 -25.48 -41.94 -41.25
CA HIS A 1009 -25.41 -43.23 -40.54
C HIS A 1009 -24.08 -43.97 -40.78
N ASN A 1010 -22.97 -43.26 -40.93
CA ASN A 1010 -21.62 -43.81 -41.12
C ASN A 1010 -20.94 -44.21 -39.81
N ILE A 1011 -21.71 -44.47 -38.76
CA ILE A 1011 -21.22 -44.90 -37.47
C ILE A 1011 -21.17 -46.42 -37.44
N ARG A 1012 -20.02 -46.98 -37.06
CA ARG A 1012 -19.81 -48.41 -36.88
C ARG A 1012 -19.48 -48.69 -35.43
N VAL A 1013 -19.83 -49.90 -34.97
CA VAL A 1013 -19.47 -50.38 -33.65
C VAL A 1013 -18.58 -51.60 -33.82
N TYR A 1014 -17.42 -51.55 -33.16
CA TYR A 1014 -16.49 -52.67 -33.08
C TYR A 1014 -16.63 -53.28 -31.70
N TYR A 1015 -16.49 -54.59 -31.60
CA TYR A 1015 -16.70 -55.34 -30.39
C TYR A 1015 -15.38 -55.96 -29.93
N GLN A 1016 -15.08 -55.81 -28.65
CA GLN A 1016 -13.95 -56.50 -28.02
C GLN A 1016 -14.45 -57.51 -26.99
N PRO A 1017 -14.03 -58.79 -27.06
CA PRO A 1017 -14.50 -59.80 -26.14
C PRO A 1017 -13.85 -59.69 -24.75
N LYS A 1018 -14.67 -59.82 -23.71
CA LYS A 1018 -14.28 -60.00 -22.31
C LYS A 1018 -14.29 -61.50 -21.98
N ILE A 1019 -13.15 -62.04 -21.55
CA ILE A 1019 -12.99 -63.49 -21.31
C ILE A 1019 -12.94 -63.78 -19.81
N GLU A 1020 -13.59 -64.84 -19.37
CA GLU A 1020 -13.48 -65.34 -17.99
C GLU A 1020 -12.23 -66.20 -17.84
N ILE A 1021 -11.33 -65.84 -16.92
CA ILE A 1021 -9.99 -66.48 -16.78
C ILE A 1021 -10.11 -67.97 -16.43
N HIS A 1022 -11.11 -68.33 -15.64
CA HIS A 1022 -11.28 -69.69 -15.11
C HIS A 1022 -11.86 -70.66 -16.14
N SER A 1023 -12.87 -70.21 -16.89
CA SER A 1023 -13.60 -71.06 -17.84
C SER A 1023 -13.10 -70.92 -19.28
N GLY A 1024 -12.37 -69.85 -19.61
CA GLY A 1024 -11.96 -69.54 -20.98
C GLY A 1024 -13.10 -69.09 -21.90
N HIS A 1025 -14.34 -69.03 -21.39
CA HIS A 1025 -15.52 -68.64 -22.15
C HIS A 1025 -15.64 -67.11 -22.26
N ILE A 1026 -16.35 -66.67 -23.29
CA ILE A 1026 -16.67 -65.26 -23.51
C ILE A 1026 -17.76 -64.84 -22.49
N ALA A 1027 -17.39 -63.96 -21.55
CA ALA A 1027 -18.29 -63.48 -20.51
C ALA A 1027 -19.18 -62.33 -21.02
N GLY A 1028 -18.62 -61.44 -21.84
CA GLY A 1028 -19.31 -60.30 -22.40
C GLY A 1028 -18.51 -59.66 -23.53
N LEU A 1029 -19.02 -58.56 -24.06
CA LEU A 1029 -18.40 -57.77 -25.13
C LEU A 1029 -18.35 -56.31 -24.70
N GLU A 1030 -17.36 -55.55 -25.14
CA GLU A 1030 -17.38 -54.08 -25.08
C GLU A 1030 -17.64 -53.51 -26.48
N ALA A 1031 -18.58 -52.57 -26.57
CA ALA A 1031 -18.95 -51.85 -27.78
C ALA A 1031 -18.13 -50.56 -27.90
N LEU A 1032 -17.33 -50.48 -28.95
CA LEU A 1032 -16.40 -49.39 -29.21
C LEU A 1032 -16.81 -48.65 -30.50
N ALA A 1033 -17.19 -47.39 -30.35
CA ALA A 1033 -17.60 -46.55 -31.48
C ALA A 1033 -16.45 -46.30 -32.45
N ARG A 1034 -16.75 -46.35 -33.74
CA ARG A 1034 -15.84 -46.06 -34.84
C ARG A 1034 -16.55 -45.23 -35.91
N ILE A 1035 -15.85 -44.25 -36.44
CA ILE A 1035 -16.38 -43.35 -37.47
C ILE A 1035 -15.51 -43.46 -38.71
N GLU A 1036 -16.15 -43.71 -39.84
CA GLU A 1036 -15.52 -43.75 -41.15
C GLU A 1036 -15.76 -42.40 -41.84
N SER A 1037 -14.67 -41.73 -42.24
CA SER A 1037 -14.71 -40.49 -43.01
C SER A 1037 -15.17 -40.77 -44.45
N GLU A 1038 -15.61 -39.75 -45.20
CA GLU A 1038 -16.09 -39.90 -46.57
C GLU A 1038 -15.04 -40.49 -47.53
N ASP A 1039 -13.75 -40.28 -47.21
CA ASP A 1039 -12.61 -40.82 -47.95
C ASP A 1039 -12.31 -42.30 -47.63
N GLY A 1040 -13.11 -42.96 -46.78
CA GLY A 1040 -12.94 -44.36 -46.34
C GLY A 1040 -11.85 -44.57 -45.28
N SER A 1041 -11.35 -43.50 -44.66
CA SER A 1041 -10.39 -43.56 -43.55
C SER A 1041 -11.10 -43.58 -42.20
N MET A 1042 -10.53 -44.29 -41.22
CA MET A 1042 -11.10 -44.37 -39.87
C MET A 1042 -10.61 -43.21 -39.01
N ILE A 1043 -11.53 -42.48 -38.41
CA ILE A 1043 -11.21 -41.40 -37.47
C ILE A 1043 -10.86 -42.01 -36.12
N ASN A 1044 -9.76 -41.57 -35.51
CA ASN A 1044 -9.31 -42.08 -34.22
C ASN A 1044 -10.31 -41.67 -33.11
N PRO A 1045 -10.80 -42.62 -32.28
CA PRO A 1045 -11.64 -42.32 -31.13
C PRO A 1045 -11.11 -41.25 -30.18
N ALA A 1046 -9.80 -41.18 -29.99
CA ALA A 1046 -9.17 -40.16 -29.15
C ALA A 1046 -9.35 -38.73 -29.69
N ASP A 1047 -9.59 -38.58 -31.00
CA ASP A 1047 -9.75 -37.26 -31.63
C ASP A 1047 -11.22 -36.80 -31.64
N PHE A 1048 -12.18 -37.72 -31.90
CA PHE A 1048 -13.59 -37.34 -32.05
C PHE A 1048 -14.42 -37.45 -30.77
N ILE A 1049 -14.10 -38.33 -29.81
CA ILE A 1049 -14.90 -38.48 -28.57
C ILE A 1049 -14.84 -37.19 -27.73
N PRO A 1050 -13.66 -36.58 -27.45
CA PRO A 1050 -13.59 -35.30 -26.74
C PRO A 1050 -14.36 -34.20 -27.48
N LEU A 1051 -14.22 -34.14 -28.82
CA LEU A 1051 -14.96 -33.18 -29.65
C LEU A 1051 -16.48 -33.38 -29.53
N ALA A 1052 -16.95 -34.62 -29.55
CA ALA A 1052 -18.36 -34.94 -29.41
C ALA A 1052 -18.90 -34.56 -28.02
N GLU A 1053 -18.11 -34.74 -26.96
CA GLU A 1053 -18.48 -34.34 -25.60
C GLU A 1053 -18.60 -32.82 -25.46
N GLU A 1054 -17.64 -32.07 -26.01
CA GLU A 1054 -17.63 -30.60 -25.97
C GLU A 1054 -18.78 -29.99 -26.79
N THR A 1055 -19.00 -30.48 -28.02
CA THR A 1055 -20.06 -30.00 -28.92
C THR A 1055 -21.46 -30.52 -28.54
N GLY A 1056 -21.54 -31.54 -27.67
CA GLY A 1056 -22.80 -32.18 -27.28
C GLY A 1056 -23.30 -33.22 -28.27
N LEU A 1057 -22.55 -33.46 -29.35
CA LEU A 1057 -22.81 -34.52 -30.33
C LEU A 1057 -22.62 -35.93 -29.73
N ILE A 1058 -22.03 -36.05 -28.54
CA ILE A 1058 -21.89 -37.33 -27.82
C ILE A 1058 -23.25 -37.93 -27.44
N ILE A 1059 -24.28 -37.10 -27.24
CA ILE A 1059 -25.64 -37.56 -26.89
C ILE A 1059 -26.25 -38.34 -28.08
N PRO A 1060 -26.42 -37.75 -29.27
CA PRO A 1060 -26.96 -38.49 -30.42
C PRO A 1060 -26.02 -39.62 -30.87
N LEU A 1061 -24.70 -39.45 -30.74
CA LEU A 1061 -23.75 -40.52 -31.05
C LEU A 1061 -23.92 -41.72 -30.12
N GLY A 1062 -24.01 -41.50 -28.81
CA GLY A 1062 -24.18 -42.59 -27.85
C GLY A 1062 -25.56 -43.26 -27.92
N GLU A 1063 -26.61 -42.53 -28.30
CA GLU A 1063 -27.91 -43.14 -28.62
C GLU A 1063 -27.79 -44.11 -29.80
N GLU A 1064 -27.15 -43.69 -30.90
CA GLU A 1064 -26.98 -44.53 -32.09
C GLU A 1064 -26.10 -45.75 -31.78
N VAL A 1065 -25.00 -45.56 -31.04
CA VAL A 1065 -24.13 -46.66 -30.59
C VAL A 1065 -24.89 -47.66 -29.72
N LEU A 1066 -25.73 -47.20 -28.79
CA LEU A 1066 -26.54 -48.07 -27.94
C LEU A 1066 -27.57 -48.86 -28.76
N ARG A 1067 -28.23 -48.22 -29.74
CA ARG A 1067 -29.17 -48.90 -30.65
C ARG A 1067 -28.48 -49.98 -31.47
N LEU A 1068 -27.32 -49.67 -32.06
CA LEU A 1068 -26.52 -50.63 -32.83
C LEU A 1068 -26.04 -51.79 -31.94
N ALA A 1069 -25.52 -51.49 -30.75
CA ALA A 1069 -25.10 -52.49 -29.77
C ALA A 1069 -26.28 -53.42 -29.37
N CYS A 1070 -27.48 -52.88 -29.17
CA CYS A 1070 -28.66 -53.67 -28.85
C CYS A 1070 -29.06 -54.62 -29.99
N ARG A 1071 -29.00 -54.14 -31.24
CA ARG A 1071 -29.30 -54.94 -32.43
C ARG A 1071 -28.28 -56.05 -32.65
N ASP A 1072 -27.00 -55.75 -32.49
CA ASP A 1072 -25.93 -56.72 -32.68
C ASP A 1072 -25.89 -57.74 -31.53
N MET A 1073 -26.17 -57.33 -30.30
CA MET A 1073 -26.30 -58.27 -29.17
C MET A 1073 -27.37 -59.34 -29.42
N LYS A 1074 -28.51 -58.96 -30.02
CA LYS A 1074 -29.54 -59.93 -30.41
C LYS A 1074 -29.05 -60.93 -31.46
N ARG A 1075 -28.19 -60.49 -32.38
CA ARG A 1075 -27.57 -61.38 -33.38
C ARG A 1075 -26.61 -62.35 -32.69
N PHE A 1076 -25.78 -61.85 -31.77
CA PHE A 1076 -24.84 -62.69 -31.02
C PHE A 1076 -25.54 -63.69 -30.09
N MET A 1077 -26.70 -63.36 -29.55
CA MET A 1077 -27.52 -64.27 -28.74
C MET A 1077 -28.04 -65.49 -29.53
N ALA A 1078 -28.10 -65.42 -30.86
CA ALA A 1078 -28.52 -66.54 -31.70
C ALA A 1078 -27.41 -67.60 -31.91
N CYS A 1079 -26.15 -67.25 -31.64
CA CYS A 1079 -25.00 -68.16 -31.75
C CYS A 1079 -24.86 -69.07 -30.52
N GLN A 1080 -24.33 -70.29 -30.71
CA GLN A 1080 -23.99 -71.16 -29.59
C GLN A 1080 -22.78 -70.58 -28.83
N GLY A 1081 -22.82 -70.60 -27.49
CA GLY A 1081 -21.82 -69.97 -26.62
C GLY A 1081 -21.86 -68.43 -26.63
N SER A 1082 -23.07 -67.88 -26.73
CA SER A 1082 -23.32 -66.45 -26.83
C SER A 1082 -22.81 -65.66 -25.60
N PRO A 1083 -22.33 -64.41 -25.83
CA PRO A 1083 -21.94 -63.52 -24.75
C PRO A 1083 -23.14 -63.18 -23.86
N LYS A 1084 -22.92 -62.98 -22.57
CA LYS A 1084 -24.01 -62.74 -21.60
C LYS A 1084 -24.45 -61.29 -21.54
N SER A 1085 -23.53 -60.36 -21.81
CA SER A 1085 -23.80 -58.93 -21.82
C SER A 1085 -22.91 -58.17 -22.79
N ILE A 1086 -23.37 -56.99 -23.21
CA ILE A 1086 -22.63 -56.00 -23.99
C ILE A 1086 -22.44 -54.74 -23.12
N ALA A 1087 -21.20 -54.28 -23.02
CA ALA A 1087 -20.80 -53.10 -22.28
C ALA A 1087 -20.75 -51.89 -23.22
N VAL A 1088 -21.31 -50.77 -22.79
CA VAL A 1088 -21.33 -49.50 -23.54
C VAL A 1088 -20.84 -48.39 -22.62
N ASN A 1089 -19.88 -47.60 -23.10
CA ASN A 1089 -19.35 -46.45 -22.37
C ASN A 1089 -20.36 -45.30 -22.31
N LEU A 1090 -20.53 -44.71 -21.13
CA LEU A 1090 -21.32 -43.49 -20.94
C LEU A 1090 -20.40 -42.28 -20.70
N SER A 1091 -20.59 -41.23 -21.48
CA SER A 1091 -19.90 -39.96 -21.27
C SER A 1091 -20.44 -39.21 -20.05
N ALA A 1092 -19.61 -38.33 -19.47
CA ALA A 1092 -20.00 -37.42 -18.39
C ALA A 1092 -21.24 -36.58 -18.75
N ARG A 1093 -21.30 -36.10 -19.99
CA ARG A 1093 -22.40 -35.25 -20.46
C ARG A 1093 -23.72 -36.02 -20.59
N GLN A 1094 -23.68 -37.29 -21.01
CA GLN A 1094 -24.87 -38.14 -21.05
C GLN A 1094 -25.33 -38.49 -19.63
N PHE A 1095 -24.41 -38.88 -18.75
CA PHE A 1095 -24.74 -39.31 -17.39
C PHE A 1095 -25.37 -38.21 -16.53
N MET A 1096 -25.04 -36.94 -16.80
CA MET A 1096 -25.66 -35.79 -16.14
C MET A 1096 -27.09 -35.48 -16.60
N GLN A 1097 -27.57 -36.07 -17.72
CA GLN A 1097 -28.93 -35.87 -18.19
C GLN A 1097 -29.93 -36.58 -17.27
N SER A 1098 -30.84 -35.81 -16.68
CA SER A 1098 -31.92 -36.34 -15.84
C SER A 1098 -32.88 -37.26 -16.60
N SER A 1099 -32.93 -37.19 -17.93
CA SER A 1099 -33.76 -38.04 -18.79
C SER A 1099 -33.07 -39.32 -19.27
N LEU A 1100 -31.79 -39.56 -18.95
CA LEU A 1100 -31.03 -40.67 -19.53
C LEU A 1100 -31.66 -42.04 -19.23
N ALA A 1101 -32.16 -42.26 -18.01
CA ALA A 1101 -32.76 -43.54 -17.63
C ALA A 1101 -34.03 -43.83 -18.47
N LEU A 1102 -34.87 -42.81 -18.68
CA LEU A 1102 -36.07 -42.93 -19.52
C LEU A 1102 -35.71 -43.18 -20.98
N GLN A 1103 -34.64 -42.55 -21.49
CA GLN A 1103 -34.17 -42.75 -22.86
C GLN A 1103 -33.65 -44.18 -23.07
N ILE A 1104 -32.83 -44.68 -22.14
CA ILE A 1104 -32.31 -46.05 -22.19
C ILE A 1104 -33.47 -47.05 -22.13
N GLU A 1105 -34.43 -46.85 -21.21
CA GLU A 1105 -35.62 -47.71 -21.11
C GLU A 1105 -36.40 -47.74 -22.43
N GLN A 1106 -36.59 -46.57 -23.05
CA GLN A 1106 -37.26 -46.46 -24.33
C GLN A 1106 -36.50 -47.20 -25.44
N ILE A 1107 -35.18 -47.01 -25.56
CA ILE A 1107 -34.35 -47.68 -26.57
C ILE A 1107 -34.37 -49.20 -26.39
N LEU A 1108 -34.21 -49.69 -25.16
CA LEU A 1108 -34.25 -51.12 -24.86
C LEU A 1108 -35.62 -51.74 -25.19
N ARG A 1109 -36.70 -51.00 -24.96
CA ARG A 1109 -38.06 -51.43 -25.30
C ARG A 1109 -38.31 -51.44 -26.81
N GLU A 1110 -37.86 -50.41 -27.52
CA GLU A 1110 -37.99 -50.30 -28.99
C GLU A 1110 -37.19 -51.39 -29.70
N GLU A 1111 -35.94 -51.60 -29.29
CA GLU A 1111 -35.07 -52.63 -29.86
C GLU A 1111 -35.41 -54.01 -29.30
N GLY A 1112 -36.17 -54.12 -28.21
CA GLY A 1112 -36.68 -55.36 -27.60
C GLY A 1112 -35.60 -56.23 -26.92
N LEU A 1113 -34.58 -55.62 -26.33
CA LEU A 1113 -33.50 -56.32 -25.59
C LEU A 1113 -33.77 -56.22 -24.08
N HIS A 1114 -33.60 -57.33 -23.34
CA HIS A 1114 -33.79 -57.30 -21.90
C HIS A 1114 -32.62 -56.55 -21.21
N PRO A 1115 -32.89 -55.61 -20.27
CA PRO A 1115 -31.87 -54.81 -19.57
C PRO A 1115 -30.66 -55.58 -19.03
N ARG A 1116 -30.86 -56.80 -18.50
CA ARG A 1116 -29.81 -57.72 -18.01
C ARG A 1116 -28.64 -57.97 -18.96
N HIS A 1117 -28.84 -57.77 -20.27
CA HIS A 1117 -27.84 -57.97 -21.30
C HIS A 1117 -27.01 -56.73 -21.60
N VAL A 1118 -27.32 -55.59 -20.99
CA VAL A 1118 -26.56 -54.35 -21.15
C VAL A 1118 -25.83 -54.03 -19.85
N GLU A 1119 -24.56 -53.68 -20.02
CA GLU A 1119 -23.68 -53.16 -18.98
C GLU A 1119 -23.26 -51.73 -19.39
N PHE A 1120 -23.31 -50.77 -18.47
CA PHE A 1120 -22.81 -49.42 -18.72
C PHE A 1120 -21.51 -49.18 -17.96
N GLU A 1121 -20.54 -48.63 -18.67
CA GLU A 1121 -19.23 -48.28 -18.15
C GLU A 1121 -19.17 -46.79 -17.83
N ILE A 1122 -18.69 -46.49 -16.63
CA ILE A 1122 -18.71 -45.17 -16.01
C ILE A 1122 -17.33 -44.90 -15.44
N THR A 1123 -16.68 -43.81 -15.85
CA THR A 1123 -15.34 -43.46 -15.34
C THR A 1123 -15.40 -42.92 -13.91
N GLU A 1124 -14.33 -43.13 -13.14
CA GLU A 1124 -14.21 -42.64 -11.74
C GLU A 1124 -14.44 -41.12 -11.62
N GLY A 1125 -13.84 -40.33 -12.52
CA GLY A 1125 -13.95 -38.86 -12.52
C GLY A 1125 -15.37 -38.35 -12.73
N MET A 1126 -16.20 -39.09 -13.49
CA MET A 1126 -17.59 -38.73 -13.74
C MET A 1126 -18.42 -38.70 -12.45
N VAL A 1127 -18.17 -39.65 -11.54
CA VAL A 1127 -18.97 -39.88 -10.34
C VAL A 1127 -18.61 -38.94 -9.20
N MET A 1128 -17.35 -38.50 -9.12
CA MET A 1128 -16.83 -37.70 -8.01
C MET A 1128 -17.24 -36.22 -8.04
N SER A 1129 -17.73 -35.73 -9.18
CA SER A 1129 -18.15 -34.32 -9.34
C SER A 1129 -19.44 -33.99 -8.55
N ASP A 1130 -20.40 -34.91 -8.52
CA ASP A 1130 -21.66 -34.80 -7.77
C ASP A 1130 -22.14 -36.22 -7.32
N PRO A 1131 -21.62 -36.74 -6.18
CA PRO A 1131 -21.79 -38.14 -5.81
C PRO A 1131 -23.23 -38.52 -5.45
N GLU A 1132 -24.02 -37.61 -4.86
CA GLU A 1132 -25.41 -37.93 -4.46
C GLU A 1132 -26.33 -38.04 -5.69
N ARG A 1133 -26.15 -37.14 -6.66
CA ARG A 1133 -26.89 -37.22 -7.92
C ARG A 1133 -26.48 -38.44 -8.73
N ALA A 1134 -25.20 -38.77 -8.75
CA ALA A 1134 -24.68 -39.97 -9.39
C ALA A 1134 -25.26 -41.25 -8.78
N ILE A 1135 -25.34 -41.35 -7.44
CA ILE A 1135 -25.97 -42.48 -6.73
C ILE A 1135 -27.42 -42.64 -7.18
N THR A 1136 -28.21 -41.57 -7.15
CA THR A 1136 -29.63 -41.62 -7.53
C THR A 1136 -29.81 -42.11 -8.98
N MET A 1137 -28.96 -41.64 -9.89
CA MET A 1137 -28.99 -42.06 -11.29
C MET A 1137 -28.59 -43.52 -11.47
N MET A 1138 -27.55 -43.98 -10.77
CA MET A 1138 -27.12 -45.37 -10.79
C MET A 1138 -28.17 -46.31 -10.18
N GLU A 1139 -28.84 -45.90 -9.11
CA GLU A 1139 -29.96 -46.65 -8.52
C GLU A 1139 -31.09 -46.80 -9.55
N ASN A 1140 -31.48 -45.73 -10.25
CA ASN A 1140 -32.50 -45.80 -11.31
C ASN A 1140 -32.10 -46.75 -12.46
N LEU A 1141 -30.83 -46.77 -12.86
CA LEU A 1141 -30.33 -47.71 -13.87
C LEU A 1141 -30.30 -49.14 -13.33
N SER A 1142 -29.81 -49.33 -12.10
CA SER A 1142 -29.74 -50.64 -11.46
C SER A 1142 -31.14 -51.26 -11.27
N ASP A 1143 -32.12 -50.45 -10.87
CA ASP A 1143 -33.54 -50.85 -10.70
C ASP A 1143 -34.19 -51.26 -12.02
N MET A 1144 -33.76 -50.69 -13.14
CA MET A 1144 -34.16 -51.13 -14.49
C MET A 1144 -33.62 -52.54 -14.83
N GLY A 1145 -32.57 -52.98 -14.13
CA GLY A 1145 -31.92 -54.26 -14.32
C GLY A 1145 -30.77 -54.25 -15.31
N VAL A 1146 -30.21 -53.07 -15.63
CA VAL A 1146 -28.91 -52.98 -16.33
C VAL A 1146 -27.75 -53.15 -15.36
N LYS A 1147 -26.61 -53.64 -15.84
CA LYS A 1147 -25.40 -53.74 -15.03
C LYS A 1147 -24.58 -52.45 -15.10
N LEU A 1148 -23.87 -52.14 -14.03
CA LEU A 1148 -22.98 -50.98 -13.97
C LEU A 1148 -21.55 -51.42 -13.67
N ALA A 1149 -20.61 -50.88 -14.42
CA ALA A 1149 -19.18 -51.11 -14.28
C ALA A 1149 -18.45 -49.79 -14.06
N LEU A 1150 -17.53 -49.76 -13.10
CA LEU A 1150 -16.66 -48.62 -12.86
C LEU A 1150 -15.39 -48.77 -13.71
N ASP A 1151 -15.09 -47.78 -14.54
CA ASP A 1151 -13.97 -47.76 -15.48
C ASP A 1151 -12.82 -46.83 -15.04
N ASP A 1152 -11.62 -47.09 -15.57
CA ASP A 1152 -10.37 -46.36 -15.31
C ASP A 1152 -10.00 -46.22 -13.81
N PHE A 1153 -10.31 -47.24 -13.00
CA PHE A 1153 -10.13 -47.18 -11.55
C PHE A 1153 -8.66 -47.13 -11.14
N GLY A 1154 -8.30 -46.13 -10.32
CA GLY A 1154 -6.97 -45.96 -9.74
C GLY A 1154 -6.17 -44.77 -10.25
N THR A 1155 -6.72 -44.01 -11.22
CA THR A 1155 -6.09 -42.81 -11.79
C THR A 1155 -6.44 -41.52 -11.03
N GLY A 1156 -7.41 -41.56 -10.08
CA GLY A 1156 -7.91 -40.42 -9.31
C GLY A 1156 -7.91 -40.55 -7.78
N TYR A 1157 -8.40 -39.52 -7.07
CA TYR A 1157 -8.53 -39.50 -5.60
C TYR A 1157 -9.84 -40.16 -5.15
N SER A 1158 -9.86 -41.49 -5.10
CA SER A 1158 -11.04 -42.24 -4.64
C SER A 1158 -11.30 -42.10 -3.13
N SER A 1159 -12.47 -41.57 -2.77
CA SER A 1159 -12.99 -41.66 -1.41
C SER A 1159 -13.74 -42.98 -1.23
N LEU A 1160 -13.08 -43.94 -0.56
CA LEU A 1160 -13.60 -45.28 -0.24
C LEU A 1160 -15.00 -45.27 0.42
N SER A 1161 -15.38 -44.17 1.07
CA SER A 1161 -16.70 -44.03 1.70
C SER A 1161 -17.85 -44.03 0.70
N TYR A 1162 -17.64 -43.47 -0.50
CA TYR A 1162 -18.67 -43.41 -1.55
C TYR A 1162 -18.72 -44.69 -2.38
N LEU A 1163 -17.58 -45.34 -2.62
CA LEU A 1163 -17.55 -46.60 -3.38
C LEU A 1163 -18.45 -47.69 -2.76
N LYS A 1164 -18.57 -47.67 -1.43
CA LYS A 1164 -19.45 -48.57 -0.68
C LYS A 1164 -20.95 -48.34 -0.95
N ARG A 1165 -21.34 -47.14 -1.39
CA ARG A 1165 -22.73 -46.74 -1.64
C ARG A 1165 -23.16 -46.93 -3.10
N PHE A 1166 -22.21 -47.06 -4.04
CA PHE A 1166 -22.56 -47.18 -5.46
C PHE A 1166 -23.09 -48.59 -5.78
N PRO A 1167 -24.23 -48.72 -6.49
CA PRO A 1167 -24.80 -50.02 -6.88
C PRO A 1167 -24.09 -50.60 -8.12
N MET A 1168 -22.77 -50.78 -8.04
CA MET A 1168 -21.94 -51.32 -9.12
C MET A 1168 -21.87 -52.85 -9.09
N ASN A 1169 -21.58 -53.48 -10.23
CA ASN A 1169 -21.42 -54.93 -10.37
C ASN A 1169 -19.97 -55.35 -10.62
N SER A 1170 -19.22 -54.51 -11.33
CA SER A 1170 -17.85 -54.80 -11.73
C SER A 1170 -16.97 -53.55 -11.65
N LEU A 1171 -15.67 -53.79 -11.51
CA LEU A 1171 -14.62 -52.77 -11.47
C LEU A 1171 -13.56 -53.13 -12.51
N LYS A 1172 -13.24 -52.18 -13.37
CA LYS A 1172 -12.23 -52.32 -14.43
C LYS A 1172 -10.92 -51.66 -13.97
N ILE A 1173 -9.82 -52.40 -14.07
CA ILE A 1173 -8.47 -51.92 -13.77
C ILE A 1173 -7.88 -51.32 -15.04
N ASP A 1174 -7.50 -50.04 -14.97
CA ASP A 1174 -6.89 -49.30 -16.07
C ASP A 1174 -5.62 -49.99 -16.61
N LYS A 1175 -5.45 -49.92 -17.93
CA LYS A 1175 -4.31 -50.51 -18.65
C LYS A 1175 -2.95 -50.09 -18.08
N ALA A 1176 -2.79 -48.85 -17.61
CA ALA A 1176 -1.54 -48.34 -17.08
C ALA A 1176 -1.00 -49.16 -15.89
N PHE A 1177 -1.88 -49.77 -15.08
CA PHE A 1177 -1.48 -50.65 -13.98
C PHE A 1177 -1.18 -52.09 -14.44
N VAL A 1178 -1.70 -52.49 -15.59
CA VAL A 1178 -1.55 -53.84 -16.15
C VAL A 1178 -0.30 -53.96 -17.03
N ASP A 1179 0.09 -52.89 -17.71
CA ASP A 1179 1.26 -52.85 -18.60
C ASP A 1179 2.54 -53.30 -17.87
N ASP A 1180 2.79 -52.77 -16.67
CA ASP A 1180 4.02 -53.02 -15.90
C ASP A 1180 3.93 -54.12 -14.82
N ILE A 1181 2.80 -54.86 -14.75
CA ILE A 1181 2.50 -55.82 -13.66
C ILE A 1181 3.53 -56.97 -13.51
N THR A 1182 4.28 -57.28 -14.57
CA THR A 1182 5.30 -58.35 -14.57
C THR A 1182 6.71 -57.84 -14.25
N ILE A 1183 6.94 -56.53 -14.32
CA ILE A 1183 8.26 -55.89 -14.19
C ILE A 1183 8.38 -55.18 -12.84
N ASN A 1184 7.32 -54.49 -12.41
CA ASN A 1184 7.32 -53.64 -11.22
C ASN A 1184 6.49 -54.27 -10.09
N ASP A 1185 7.16 -54.63 -8.99
CA ASP A 1185 6.49 -55.17 -7.81
C ASP A 1185 5.50 -54.17 -7.18
N LYS A 1186 5.67 -52.85 -7.40
CA LYS A 1186 4.72 -51.86 -6.90
C LYS A 1186 3.37 -51.96 -7.62
N ASP A 1187 3.38 -52.00 -8.95
CA ASP A 1187 2.14 -52.08 -9.75
C ASP A 1187 1.44 -53.42 -9.51
N ARG A 1188 2.21 -54.51 -9.38
CA ARG A 1188 1.68 -55.80 -8.96
C ARG A 1188 0.98 -55.75 -7.61
N ASN A 1189 1.57 -55.08 -6.62
CA ASN A 1189 0.96 -54.91 -5.29
C ASN A 1189 -0.25 -53.97 -5.31
N MET A 1190 -0.26 -52.95 -6.18
CA MET A 1190 -1.43 -52.10 -6.39
C MET A 1190 -2.59 -52.88 -7.01
N VAL A 1191 -2.36 -53.61 -8.10
CA VAL A 1191 -3.38 -54.48 -8.71
C VAL A 1191 -3.89 -55.52 -7.70
N ALA A 1192 -3.02 -56.14 -6.91
CA ALA A 1192 -3.43 -57.07 -5.85
C ALA A 1192 -4.32 -56.40 -4.79
N SER A 1193 -4.02 -55.15 -4.42
CA SER A 1193 -4.81 -54.37 -3.46
C SER A 1193 -6.17 -53.96 -4.03
N ILE A 1194 -6.22 -53.55 -5.31
CA ILE A 1194 -7.47 -53.23 -6.02
C ILE A 1194 -8.37 -54.46 -6.09
N ILE A 1195 -7.82 -55.62 -6.47
CA ILE A 1195 -8.57 -56.88 -6.53
C ILE A 1195 -9.12 -57.26 -5.14
N ALA A 1196 -8.29 -57.17 -4.10
CA ALA A 1196 -8.74 -57.47 -2.73
C ALA A 1196 -9.84 -56.50 -2.26
N MET A 1197 -9.73 -55.22 -2.60
CA MET A 1197 -10.74 -54.21 -2.27
C MET A 1197 -12.07 -54.48 -2.98
N ALA A 1198 -12.04 -54.75 -4.29
CA ALA A 1198 -13.22 -55.06 -5.08
C ALA A 1198 -13.96 -56.28 -4.52
N HIS A 1199 -13.24 -57.35 -4.19
CA HIS A 1199 -13.82 -58.54 -3.57
C HIS A 1199 -14.47 -58.26 -2.21
N ASN A 1200 -13.86 -57.40 -1.38
CA ASN A 1200 -14.44 -57.00 -0.08
C ASN A 1200 -15.73 -56.19 -0.23
N LEU A 1201 -15.93 -55.53 -1.37
CA LEU A 1201 -17.13 -54.78 -1.71
C LEU A 1201 -18.14 -55.63 -2.50
N GLY A 1202 -17.83 -56.91 -2.79
CA GLY A 1202 -18.68 -57.80 -3.56
C GLY A 1202 -18.69 -57.51 -5.07
N LEU A 1203 -17.72 -56.75 -5.58
CA LEU A 1203 -17.55 -56.40 -6.98
C LEU A 1203 -16.67 -57.44 -7.69
N LYS A 1204 -16.98 -57.72 -8.97
CA LYS A 1204 -16.11 -58.53 -9.83
C LYS A 1204 -15.06 -57.68 -10.52
N VAL A 1205 -13.90 -58.23 -10.83
CA VAL A 1205 -12.80 -57.46 -11.41
C VAL A 1205 -12.57 -57.82 -12.88
N VAL A 1206 -12.38 -56.78 -13.69
CA VAL A 1206 -11.96 -56.87 -15.09
C VAL A 1206 -10.59 -56.20 -15.22
N ALA A 1207 -9.58 -56.90 -15.72
CA ALA A 1207 -8.30 -56.27 -16.04
C ALA A 1207 -8.22 -55.92 -17.52
N GLU A 1208 -7.94 -54.65 -17.82
CA GLU A 1208 -7.84 -54.15 -19.18
C GLU A 1208 -6.41 -54.16 -19.72
N GLY A 1209 -6.27 -54.07 -21.05
CA GLY A 1209 -4.95 -53.95 -21.68
C GLY A 1209 -4.06 -55.18 -21.55
N VAL A 1210 -4.63 -56.38 -21.35
CA VAL A 1210 -3.81 -57.62 -21.28
C VAL A 1210 -3.29 -57.97 -22.67
N GLU A 1211 -1.98 -57.85 -22.87
CA GLU A 1211 -1.31 -58.09 -24.17
C GLU A 1211 -0.46 -59.37 -24.16
N THR A 1212 0.03 -59.81 -23.00
CA THR A 1212 0.97 -60.93 -22.90
C THR A 1212 0.46 -62.08 -22.05
N LYS A 1213 0.96 -63.30 -22.34
CA LYS A 1213 0.68 -64.50 -21.54
C LYS A 1213 1.20 -64.38 -20.09
N ALA A 1214 2.27 -63.62 -19.87
CA ALA A 1214 2.84 -63.41 -18.54
C ALA A 1214 1.90 -62.56 -17.66
N GLN A 1215 1.36 -61.46 -18.20
CA GLN A 1215 0.31 -60.65 -17.54
C GLN A 1215 -0.90 -61.51 -17.16
N LEU A 1216 -1.37 -62.35 -18.10
CA LEU A 1216 -2.47 -63.30 -17.85
C LEU A 1216 -2.21 -64.24 -16.68
N GLN A 1217 -1.03 -64.86 -16.62
CA GLN A 1217 -0.68 -65.80 -15.53
C GLN A 1217 -0.62 -65.09 -14.18
N THR A 1218 -0.08 -63.87 -14.13
CA THR A 1218 -0.04 -63.05 -12.92
C THR A 1218 -1.46 -62.70 -12.45
N LEU A 1219 -2.33 -62.22 -13.33
CA LEU A 1219 -3.72 -61.90 -13.02
C LEU A 1219 -4.52 -63.14 -12.55
N LYS A 1220 -4.26 -64.30 -13.17
CA LYS A 1220 -4.82 -65.59 -12.73
C LYS A 1220 -4.37 -65.95 -11.31
N SER A 1221 -3.10 -65.71 -10.96
CA SER A 1221 -2.59 -65.95 -9.60
C SER A 1221 -3.21 -65.01 -8.55
N LEU A 1222 -3.58 -63.79 -8.97
CA LEU A 1222 -4.26 -62.80 -8.13
C LEU A 1222 -5.77 -63.02 -8.04
N LYS A 1223 -6.31 -64.07 -8.66
CA LYS A 1223 -7.73 -64.43 -8.69
C LYS A 1223 -8.65 -63.38 -9.35
N CYS A 1224 -8.15 -62.68 -10.37
CA CYS A 1224 -9.01 -61.84 -11.21
C CYS A 1224 -10.04 -62.70 -11.98
N GLU A 1225 -11.28 -62.25 -12.13
CA GLU A 1225 -12.34 -63.00 -12.81
C GLU A 1225 -12.33 -62.84 -14.32
N TYR A 1226 -12.19 -61.60 -14.80
CA TYR A 1226 -12.32 -61.24 -16.21
C TYR A 1226 -11.12 -60.47 -16.73
N ILE A 1227 -10.87 -60.62 -18.03
CA ILE A 1227 -9.79 -59.93 -18.73
C ILE A 1227 -10.25 -59.44 -20.09
N GLN A 1228 -9.63 -58.35 -20.50
CA GLN A 1228 -9.82 -57.75 -21.80
C GLN A 1228 -8.49 -57.20 -22.31
N GLY A 1229 -8.20 -57.43 -23.60
CA GLY A 1229 -6.96 -56.94 -24.20
C GLY A 1229 -6.55 -57.69 -25.46
N PHE A 1230 -5.49 -57.21 -26.09
CA PHE A 1230 -5.03 -57.70 -27.39
C PHE A 1230 -4.46 -59.11 -27.37
N TYR A 1231 -4.19 -59.67 -26.19
CA TYR A 1231 -3.76 -61.07 -26.06
C TYR A 1231 -4.79 -62.05 -26.65
N PHE A 1232 -6.09 -61.79 -26.46
CA PHE A 1232 -7.16 -62.61 -27.04
C PHE A 1232 -7.59 -62.09 -28.39
N ALA A 1233 -8.03 -60.83 -28.43
CA ALA A 1233 -8.53 -60.22 -29.65
C ALA A 1233 -8.46 -58.70 -29.61
N LYS A 1234 -8.18 -58.11 -30.76
CA LYS A 1234 -8.40 -56.68 -31.01
C LYS A 1234 -9.90 -56.42 -31.24
N PRO A 1235 -10.37 -55.18 -31.04
CA PRO A 1235 -11.72 -54.80 -31.42
C PRO A 1235 -12.01 -55.17 -32.88
N MET A 1236 -13.14 -55.81 -33.16
CA MET A 1236 -13.49 -56.34 -34.48
C MET A 1236 -14.95 -56.03 -34.85
N PRO A 1237 -15.30 -55.94 -36.14
CA PRO A 1237 -16.69 -55.72 -36.56
C PRO A 1237 -17.58 -56.92 -36.20
N ALA A 1238 -18.89 -56.71 -36.17
CA ALA A 1238 -19.88 -57.72 -35.77
C ALA A 1238 -19.73 -59.06 -36.51
N ASP A 1239 -19.51 -59.04 -37.82
CA ASP A 1239 -19.42 -60.26 -38.63
C ASP A 1239 -18.18 -61.10 -38.27
N ALA A 1240 -17.03 -60.45 -38.08
CA ALA A 1240 -15.81 -61.11 -37.64
C ALA A 1240 -15.92 -61.65 -36.21
N LEU A 1241 -16.70 -60.99 -35.35
CA LEU A 1241 -16.97 -61.46 -34.00
C LEU A 1241 -17.79 -62.74 -33.99
N ILE A 1242 -18.77 -62.89 -34.89
CA ILE A 1242 -19.57 -64.11 -35.00
C ILE A 1242 -18.66 -65.29 -35.35
N GLU A 1243 -17.76 -65.12 -36.34
CA GLU A 1243 -16.77 -66.14 -36.69
C GLU A 1243 -15.84 -66.47 -35.51
N PHE A 1244 -15.42 -65.45 -34.75
CA PHE A 1244 -14.59 -65.63 -33.56
C PHE A 1244 -15.33 -66.41 -32.46
N ILE A 1245 -16.61 -66.11 -32.20
CA ILE A 1245 -17.43 -66.82 -31.21
C ILE A 1245 -17.56 -68.30 -31.61
N GLU A 1246 -17.83 -68.60 -32.88
CA GLU A 1246 -17.96 -69.97 -33.37
C GLU A 1246 -16.65 -70.77 -33.23
N GLN A 1247 -15.52 -70.18 -33.65
CA GLN A 1247 -14.20 -70.83 -33.56
C GLN A 1247 -13.70 -71.01 -32.12
N HIS A 1248 -13.90 -69.99 -31.27
CA HIS A 1248 -13.40 -70.00 -29.89
C HIS A 1248 -14.17 -71.01 -29.03
N ASN A 1249 -15.45 -71.25 -29.33
CA ASN A 1249 -16.24 -72.28 -28.66
C ASN A 1249 -15.81 -73.71 -29.05
N GLU A 1250 -15.35 -73.96 -30.28
CA GLU A 1250 -14.78 -75.25 -30.66
C GLU A 1250 -13.46 -75.55 -29.92
N VAL A 1251 -12.64 -74.53 -29.70
CA VAL A 1251 -11.36 -74.65 -28.97
C VAL A 1251 -11.59 -74.79 -27.46
N ALA A 1252 -12.54 -74.04 -26.89
CA ALA A 1252 -12.89 -74.14 -25.46
C ALA A 1252 -13.57 -75.48 -25.10
N ALA A 1253 -14.19 -76.17 -26.06
CA ALA A 1253 -14.77 -77.50 -25.86
C ALA A 1253 -13.74 -78.65 -25.94
N GLN A 1254 -12.51 -78.39 -26.41
CA GLN A 1254 -11.41 -79.37 -26.49
C GLN A 1254 -10.41 -79.28 -25.33
N VAL A 1255 -10.50 -78.24 -24.49
CA VAL A 1255 -9.71 -78.02 -23.26
C VAL A 1255 -10.56 -78.40 -22.05
#